data_AF-A0A9P6ARP8-F1
#
_entry.id   AF-A0A9P6ARP8-F1
#
_cell.length_a   1.000
_cell.length_b   1.000
_cell.length_c   1.000
_cell.angle_alpha   90.00
_cell.angle_beta   90.00
_cell.angle_gamma   90.00
#
_symmetry.space_group_name_H-M   'P 1'
#
loop_
_entity.id
_entity.type
_entity.pdbx_description
1 polymer ?
#
loop_
_entity_poly.entity_id
_entity_poly.type
_entity_poly.pdbx_seq_one_letter_code
_entity_poly.pdbx_strand_id
1 'polypeptide(L)'
;MYEFPGYLPTRPSHMFLDEHNSDSANLAPAVLIMCVTTIAGMTLYFPFRLSVAIQKCLPSVDPYTELGRRRTSTEMELEYQRRLDRDTNPFSYLYNDYRRQWSTYKSIYLFVKLAALLIVALEDPSNCLMRSVRPQTALLIRQVTLILAMAGFWILQSFLAPFLDPISNASEWDLGPDFAVIHWSWVQRIVKRIARRIDFSKSCDLRLDITHVAQRNIVKASISFSPRLDISPSSPHIKRRIWQETITTMILTHPDTRIPASQKMIFLEAPESEWSPYLLGYQGSPAERHVENIKILRELGGVAYKIASAQDSDVRIRAAFEYITDRLVGPDAYWAGLDHERKIDSRWGNAWCLPFPLTVVIRFDDGSLAVLSNLPQFEDFIHQNLEQQVVSSRKIRYALRCLESQVVFWPYSHNEAIGSQSLISCGGGRYKAVATTHFELGTFIIQRRGKLLFDDYIDLGSGFEIRIKYSSKVTVDGSVIGLSTEFVLTPMLATFFALNEHLIRSNLQRLSGALRRYREHVRLDAMSKRDALSYLFLSEIYEVPASPQDLLGRVKALERDITGTVAEMLQDGLQQGALTGVDERMKYVARSSVTAWWYLFWVQLMLPLSGMTSGDEITPLLPRYEPVKVTSTLAILTVHCLSTSASRGPRCIPRSKGLAYASRILNKVYFRLNQIVFPQETAQGIRTYVGGKLAGDVDLADIDHDRAMRLSRRHERLSTIDTGGGTDHDDTEIRERPAIHV
;
A
#
# COMPACT_ATOMS: atom_id res chain seq x y z
N MET A 1 13.66 53.38 58.79
CA MET A 1 12.25 53.20 59.23
C MET A 1 11.59 52.30 58.20
N TYR A 2 11.17 51.06 58.43
CA TYR A 2 11.10 50.14 59.57
C TYR A 2 10.96 48.74 58.92
N GLU A 3 11.86 47.79 59.20
CA GLU A 3 11.65 46.56 59.99
C GLU A 3 10.83 45.39 59.36
N PHE A 4 11.47 44.21 59.40
CA PHE A 4 10.96 42.82 59.31
C PHE A 4 9.89 42.52 60.40
N PRO A 5 9.05 41.44 60.35
CA PRO A 5 9.39 39.99 60.25
C PRO A 5 8.36 39.16 59.41
N GLY A 6 8.36 37.85 59.20
CA GLY A 6 9.05 36.66 59.71
C GLY A 6 8.07 35.47 59.76
N TYR A 7 8.42 34.34 59.11
CA TYR A 7 8.06 32.93 59.36
C TYR A 7 6.60 32.45 59.52
N LEU A 8 6.18 31.53 58.63
CA LEU A 8 6.00 30.08 58.94
C LEU A 8 5.66 29.28 57.66
N PRO A 9 6.28 28.10 57.42
CA PRO A 9 5.95 27.24 56.27
C PRO A 9 4.79 26.30 56.61
N THR A 10 3.70 26.39 55.85
CA THR A 10 2.62 25.39 55.87
C THR A 10 3.16 24.05 55.36
N ARG A 11 3.14 23.03 56.25
CA ARG A 11 3.40 21.63 55.92
C ARG A 11 2.50 21.16 54.76
N PRO A 12 2.99 20.29 53.86
CA PRO A 12 2.13 19.59 52.92
C PRO A 12 1.26 18.59 53.69
N SER A 13 -0.06 18.77 53.58
CA SER A 13 -1.09 17.89 54.09
C SER A 13 -0.87 16.46 53.58
N HIS A 14 -0.52 15.57 54.50
CA HIS A 14 -0.69 14.13 54.35
C HIS A 14 -2.17 13.86 54.10
N MET A 15 -2.48 13.17 53.00
CA MET A 15 -3.79 12.62 52.72
C MET A 15 -4.08 11.52 53.75
N PHE A 16 -4.67 11.91 54.87
CA PHE A 16 -5.36 10.99 55.76
C PHE A 16 -6.76 10.77 55.19
N LEU A 17 -7.03 9.51 54.86
CA LEU A 17 -8.35 8.93 55.07
C LEU A 17 -8.66 9.07 56.57
N ASP A 18 -9.23 10.20 56.96
CA ASP A 18 -10.00 10.37 58.20
C ASP A 18 -10.58 11.78 58.23
N GLU A 19 -11.73 11.96 57.56
CA GLU A 19 -12.81 12.76 58.13
C GLU A 19 -14.13 12.17 57.61
N HIS A 20 -14.76 11.43 58.50
CA HIS A 20 -16.05 10.78 58.32
C HIS A 20 -17.14 11.86 58.17
N ASN A 21 -17.36 12.34 56.95
CA ASN A 21 -18.60 13.04 56.61
C ASN A 21 -19.65 11.97 56.28
N SER A 22 -20.68 11.83 57.13
CA SER A 22 -21.62 10.70 57.15
C SER A 22 -22.53 10.57 55.91
N ASP A 23 -22.40 11.45 54.92
CA ASP A 23 -23.32 11.52 53.77
C ASP A 23 -22.68 11.26 52.39
N SER A 24 -21.39 10.90 52.32
CA SER A 24 -20.75 10.51 51.04
C SER A 24 -20.64 8.99 50.92
N ALA A 25 -21.24 8.42 49.86
CA ALA A 25 -21.17 6.98 49.58
C ALA A 25 -19.70 6.50 49.56
N ASN A 26 -19.38 5.53 50.42
CA ASN A 26 -18.04 4.96 50.51
C ASN A 26 -17.71 4.17 49.24
N LEU A 27 -17.00 4.80 48.30
CA LEU A 27 -16.55 4.21 47.03
C LEU A 27 -15.31 3.31 47.17
N ALA A 28 -14.70 3.21 48.36
CA ALA A 28 -13.49 2.41 48.55
C ALA A 28 -13.64 0.93 48.13
N PRO A 29 -14.76 0.23 48.42
CA PRO A 29 -14.96 -1.15 47.94
C PRO A 29 -15.02 -1.24 46.40
N ALA A 30 -15.63 -0.25 45.74
CA ALA A 30 -15.70 -0.21 44.27
C ALA A 30 -14.32 0.02 43.65
N VAL A 31 -13.52 0.91 44.22
CA VAL A 31 -12.12 1.14 43.80
C VAL A 31 -11.28 -0.11 44.01
N LEU A 32 -11.45 -0.81 45.15
CA LEU A 32 -10.71 -2.04 45.43
C LEU A 32 -11.07 -3.15 44.45
N ILE A 33 -12.37 -3.32 44.12
CA ILE A 33 -12.82 -4.25 43.07
C ILE A 33 -12.21 -3.87 41.72
N MET A 34 -12.21 -2.59 41.34
CA MET A 34 -11.59 -2.13 40.09
C MET A 34 -10.07 -2.37 40.05
N CYS A 35 -9.37 -2.18 41.16
CA CYS A 35 -7.95 -2.46 41.25
C CYS A 35 -7.67 -3.97 41.09
N VAL A 36 -8.43 -4.82 41.78
CA VAL A 36 -8.31 -6.28 41.68
C VAL A 36 -8.61 -6.76 40.27
N THR A 37 -9.69 -6.27 39.63
CA THR A 37 -10.02 -6.64 38.24
C THR A 37 -8.97 -6.16 37.26
N THR A 38 -8.41 -4.95 37.45
CA THR A 38 -7.34 -4.42 36.59
C THR A 38 -6.06 -5.26 36.72
N ILE A 39 -5.65 -5.62 37.94
CA ILE A 39 -4.46 -6.47 38.16
C ILE A 39 -4.68 -7.88 37.60
N ALA A 40 -5.81 -8.51 37.90
CA ALA A 40 -6.10 -9.86 37.41
C ALA A 40 -6.25 -9.89 35.88
N GLY A 41 -6.97 -8.92 35.30
CA GLY A 41 -7.27 -8.85 33.88
C GLY A 41 -6.12 -8.31 33.03
N MET A 42 -5.71 -7.06 33.26
CA MET A 42 -4.74 -6.36 32.41
C MET A 42 -3.29 -6.72 32.72
N THR A 43 -2.98 -7.06 33.98
CA THR A 43 -1.60 -7.24 34.42
C THR A 43 -1.16 -8.70 34.42
N LEU A 44 -2.04 -9.65 34.70
CA LEU A 44 -1.72 -11.08 34.72
C LEU A 44 -2.33 -11.85 33.54
N TYR A 45 -3.64 -11.72 33.32
CA TYR A 45 -4.34 -12.49 32.29
C TYR A 45 -3.96 -12.05 30.86
N PHE A 46 -3.85 -10.74 30.61
CA PHE A 46 -3.53 -10.21 29.28
C PHE A 46 -2.15 -10.66 28.76
N PRO A 47 -1.02 -10.48 29.50
CA PRO A 47 0.28 -10.96 29.02
C PRO A 47 0.33 -12.48 28.81
N PHE A 48 -0.37 -13.25 29.65
CA PHE A 48 -0.48 -14.69 29.49
C PHE A 48 -1.23 -15.06 28.20
N ARG A 49 -2.41 -14.47 27.97
CA ARG A 49 -3.19 -14.71 26.75
C ARG A 49 -2.48 -14.23 25.49
N LEU A 50 -1.75 -13.11 25.58
CA LEU A 50 -0.92 -12.61 24.49
C LEU A 50 0.17 -13.62 24.12
N SER A 51 0.86 -14.21 25.10
CA SER A 51 1.85 -15.26 24.86
C SER A 51 1.23 -16.48 24.17
N VAL A 52 0.06 -16.94 24.63
CA VAL A 52 -0.66 -18.07 24.01
C VAL A 52 -1.13 -17.73 22.60
N ALA A 53 -1.59 -16.50 22.35
CA ALA A 53 -2.02 -16.06 21.02
C ALA A 53 -0.84 -16.01 20.05
N ILE A 54 0.30 -15.43 20.47
CA ILE A 54 1.54 -15.40 19.68
C ILE A 54 1.97 -16.84 19.33
N GLN A 55 1.98 -17.75 20.30
CA GLN A 55 2.36 -19.15 20.05
C GLN A 55 1.50 -19.85 19.00
N LYS A 56 0.21 -19.51 18.91
CA LYS A 56 -0.70 -20.06 17.90
C LYS A 56 -0.54 -19.44 16.52
N CYS A 57 -0.06 -18.20 16.45
CA CYS A 57 0.11 -17.46 15.21
C CYS A 57 1.50 -17.68 14.58
N LEU A 58 2.46 -18.19 15.33
CA LEU A 58 3.83 -18.40 14.85
C LEU A 58 3.90 -19.40 13.68
N PRO A 59 4.73 -19.11 12.67
CA PRO A 59 5.01 -20.08 11.62
C PRO A 59 5.72 -21.30 12.22
N SER A 60 5.07 -22.46 12.12
CA SER A 60 5.69 -23.74 12.49
C SER A 60 6.82 -24.07 11.52
N VAL A 61 7.89 -24.69 12.00
CA VAL A 61 9.00 -25.17 11.14
C VAL A 61 9.09 -26.67 11.32
N ASP A 62 9.03 -27.40 10.21
CA ASP A 62 9.17 -28.85 10.23
C ASP A 62 10.59 -29.24 10.68
N PRO A 63 10.75 -30.16 11.65
CA PRO A 63 12.08 -30.66 12.04
C PRO A 63 12.82 -31.41 10.92
N TYR A 64 12.18 -31.78 9.81
CA TYR A 64 12.81 -32.51 8.71
C TYR A 64 12.76 -31.75 7.39
N THR A 65 13.89 -31.71 6.69
CA THR A 65 14.01 -31.16 5.32
C THR A 65 13.12 -31.90 4.32
N GLU A 66 12.87 -31.30 3.16
CA GLU A 66 12.14 -31.91 2.05
C GLU A 66 12.77 -33.23 1.56
N LEU A 67 14.05 -33.45 1.90
CA LEU A 67 14.82 -34.67 1.63
C LEU A 67 14.81 -35.67 2.80
N GLY A 68 13.96 -35.46 3.83
CA GLY A 68 13.83 -36.33 5.00
C GLY A 68 14.97 -36.26 6.02
N ARG A 69 15.97 -35.40 5.81
CA ARG A 69 17.07 -35.18 6.78
C ARG A 69 16.62 -34.25 7.91
N ARG A 70 16.93 -34.62 9.17
CA ARG A 70 16.65 -33.78 10.35
C ARG A 70 17.44 -32.46 10.26
N ARG A 71 16.72 -31.33 10.40
CA ARG A 71 17.30 -29.98 10.38
C ARG A 71 18.13 -29.71 11.63
N THR A 72 19.27 -29.04 11.47
CA THR A 72 20.06 -28.52 12.58
C THR A 72 19.38 -27.29 13.23
N SER A 73 19.81 -26.88 14.43
CA SER A 73 19.22 -25.71 15.10
C SER A 73 19.36 -24.41 14.30
N THR A 74 20.46 -24.25 13.57
CA THR A 74 20.70 -23.13 12.67
C THR A 74 19.81 -23.19 11.43
N GLU A 75 19.65 -24.36 10.81
CA GLU A 75 18.73 -24.57 9.68
C GLU A 75 17.27 -24.33 10.07
N MET A 76 16.90 -24.73 11.28
CA MET A 76 15.58 -24.49 11.86
C MET A 76 15.28 -22.99 12.03
N GLU A 77 16.28 -22.21 12.44
CA GLU A 77 16.14 -20.76 12.60
C GLU A 77 16.08 -20.03 11.24
N LEU A 78 16.87 -20.49 10.26
CA LEU A 78 16.84 -19.98 8.89
C LEU A 78 15.50 -20.25 8.21
N GLU A 79 14.95 -21.45 8.39
CA GLU A 79 13.63 -21.78 7.83
C GLU A 79 12.51 -21.04 8.55
N TYR A 80 12.64 -20.80 9.86
CA TYR A 80 11.74 -19.91 10.60
C TYR A 80 11.74 -18.49 10.03
N GLN A 81 12.91 -17.90 9.81
CA GLN A 81 13.04 -16.56 9.20
C GLN A 81 12.40 -16.50 7.81
N ARG A 82 12.62 -17.51 6.97
CA ARG A 82 11.99 -17.57 5.64
C ARG A 82 10.47 -17.61 5.70
N ARG A 83 9.90 -18.33 6.67
CA ARG A 83 8.45 -18.39 6.86
C ARG A 83 7.91 -17.10 7.47
N LEU A 84 8.67 -16.47 8.36
CA LEU A 84 8.35 -15.19 8.98
C LEU A 84 8.27 -14.05 7.95
N ASP A 85 9.20 -14.00 7.00
CA ASP A 85 9.19 -13.04 5.88
C ASP A 85 7.96 -13.18 4.96
N ARG A 86 7.29 -14.34 5.00
CA ARG A 86 6.10 -14.65 4.19
C ARG A 86 4.82 -14.63 5.03
N ASP A 87 4.92 -14.33 6.32
CA ASP A 87 3.80 -14.40 7.24
C ASP A 87 2.90 -13.17 7.07
N THR A 88 1.70 -13.40 6.55
CA THR A 88 0.66 -12.38 6.33
C THR A 88 -0.28 -12.21 7.51
N ASN A 89 -0.01 -12.90 8.63
CA ASN A 89 -0.82 -12.80 9.83
C ASN A 89 -0.83 -11.34 10.35
N PRO A 90 -2.01 -10.74 10.64
CA PRO A 90 -2.09 -9.37 11.15
C PRO A 90 -1.38 -9.16 12.49
N PHE A 91 -1.07 -10.24 13.22
CA PHE A 91 -0.31 -10.21 14.46
C PHE A 91 1.21 -10.37 14.29
N SER A 92 1.72 -10.43 13.05
CA SER A 92 3.14 -10.64 12.76
C SER A 92 4.05 -9.60 13.40
N TYR A 93 3.61 -8.34 13.49
CA TYR A 93 4.34 -7.26 14.18
C TYR A 93 4.64 -7.55 15.67
N LEU A 94 3.94 -8.50 16.30
CA LEU A 94 4.21 -8.88 17.69
C LEU A 94 5.44 -9.76 17.82
N TYR A 95 5.80 -10.52 16.78
CA TYR A 95 6.87 -11.52 16.86
C TYR A 95 7.92 -11.47 15.73
N ASN A 96 7.73 -10.63 14.70
CA ASN A 96 8.60 -10.50 13.53
C ASN A 96 10.06 -10.12 13.84
N ASP A 97 10.33 -9.47 14.97
CA ASP A 97 11.67 -9.01 15.35
C ASP A 97 12.45 -10.03 16.20
N TYR A 98 11.82 -11.14 16.61
CA TYR A 98 12.39 -12.08 17.58
C TYR A 98 12.77 -13.43 16.98
N ARG A 99 13.80 -14.02 17.56
CA ARG A 99 14.20 -15.41 17.26
C ARG A 99 13.07 -16.37 17.63
N ARG A 100 13.03 -17.54 16.99
CA ARG A 100 11.94 -18.53 17.14
C ARG A 100 11.64 -18.86 18.61
N GLN A 101 12.69 -19.07 19.40
CA GLN A 101 12.59 -19.39 20.83
C GLN A 101 12.15 -18.20 21.70
N TRP A 102 12.27 -16.98 21.19
CA TRP A 102 12.02 -15.71 21.87
C TRP A 102 10.83 -14.94 21.29
N SER A 103 10.02 -15.57 20.45
CA SER A 103 8.81 -14.99 19.84
C SER A 103 7.84 -14.36 20.84
N THR A 104 7.76 -14.89 22.06
CA THR A 104 6.89 -14.37 23.13
C THR A 104 7.56 -13.32 24.01
N TYR A 105 8.74 -12.83 23.64
CA TYR A 105 9.55 -11.93 24.46
C TYR A 105 8.82 -10.64 24.86
N LYS A 106 7.96 -10.07 23.99
CA LYS A 106 7.10 -8.92 24.35
C LYS A 106 6.22 -9.20 25.57
N SER A 107 5.70 -10.42 25.70
CA SER A 107 4.88 -10.84 26.85
C SER A 107 5.74 -11.03 28.11
N ILE A 108 6.94 -11.61 27.96
CA ILE A 108 7.91 -11.77 29.06
C ILE A 108 8.31 -10.40 29.61
N TYR A 109 8.55 -9.42 28.74
CA TYR A 109 8.92 -8.07 29.13
C TYR A 109 7.82 -7.35 29.96
N LEU A 110 6.54 -7.64 29.71
CA LEU A 110 5.44 -7.12 30.53
C LEU A 110 5.48 -7.69 31.96
N PHE A 111 5.85 -8.96 32.15
CA PHE A 111 6.05 -9.53 33.48
C PHE A 111 7.27 -8.92 34.21
N VAL A 112 8.34 -8.59 33.48
CA VAL A 112 9.50 -7.90 34.05
C VAL A 112 9.14 -6.49 34.51
N LYS A 113 8.33 -5.76 33.72
CA LYS A 113 7.77 -4.46 34.14
C LYS A 113 6.89 -4.59 35.38
N LEU A 114 6.07 -5.64 35.47
CA LEU A 114 5.27 -5.93 36.65
C LEU A 114 6.14 -6.20 37.88
N ALA A 115 7.20 -7.00 37.74
CA ALA A 115 8.13 -7.26 38.83
C ALA A 115 8.79 -5.97 39.33
N ALA A 116 9.19 -5.07 38.42
CA ALA A 116 9.73 -3.76 38.79
C ALA A 116 8.71 -2.88 39.52
N LEU A 117 7.45 -2.87 39.07
CA LEU A 117 6.37 -2.17 39.76
C LEU A 117 6.07 -2.76 41.14
N LEU A 118 6.17 -4.08 41.29
CA LEU A 118 5.96 -4.78 42.55
C LEU A 118 7.08 -4.48 43.55
N ILE A 119 8.34 -4.40 43.11
CA ILE A 119 9.47 -3.92 43.93
C ILE A 119 9.19 -2.50 44.43
N VAL A 120 8.79 -1.60 43.51
CA VAL A 120 8.40 -0.22 43.82
C VAL A 120 7.27 -0.17 44.84
N ALA A 121 6.24 -0.99 44.63
CA ALA A 121 5.02 -0.99 45.41
C ALA A 121 5.18 -1.66 46.77
N LEU A 122 6.10 -2.61 46.96
CA LEU A 122 6.38 -3.25 48.25
C LEU A 122 7.35 -2.41 49.10
N GLU A 123 8.37 -1.82 48.49
CA GLU A 123 9.42 -1.05 49.15
C GLU A 123 9.06 0.46 49.27
N ASP A 124 7.78 0.78 49.46
CA ASP A 124 7.34 2.14 49.74
C ASP A 124 7.50 2.45 51.25
N PRO A 125 8.08 3.61 51.64
CA PRO A 125 8.13 4.04 53.04
C PRO A 125 6.76 4.11 53.74
N SER A 126 5.65 4.21 53.00
CA SER A 126 4.30 4.18 53.58
C SER A 126 3.74 2.78 53.83
N ASN A 127 4.44 1.71 53.43
CA ASN A 127 3.96 0.35 53.63
C ASN A 127 4.34 -0.23 54.99
N CYS A 128 3.50 -1.14 55.47
CA CYS A 128 3.70 -1.85 56.73
C CYS A 128 5.03 -2.64 56.80
N LEU A 129 5.57 -3.06 55.64
CA LEU A 129 6.77 -3.88 55.51
C LEU A 129 8.06 -3.12 55.85
N MET A 130 8.08 -1.80 55.66
CA MET A 130 9.25 -0.92 55.88
C MET A 130 9.02 0.10 57.00
N ARG A 131 7.98 -0.08 57.82
CA ARG A 131 7.56 0.86 58.87
C ARG A 131 8.62 1.10 59.96
N SER A 132 9.52 0.14 60.17
CA SER A 132 10.63 0.23 61.14
C SER A 132 11.89 0.92 60.58
N VAL A 133 11.94 1.18 59.26
CA VAL A 133 13.11 1.72 58.57
C VAL A 133 12.92 3.21 58.32
N ARG A 134 13.99 4.01 58.48
CA ARG A 134 13.93 5.46 58.20
C ARG A 134 13.54 5.68 56.72
N PRO A 135 12.66 6.64 56.39
CA PRO A 135 12.16 6.84 55.02
C PRO A 135 13.27 7.03 53.96
N GLN A 136 14.37 7.68 54.33
CA GLN A 136 15.52 7.87 53.44
C GLN A 136 16.24 6.54 53.14
N THR A 137 16.35 5.66 54.14
CA THR A 137 16.96 4.34 54.00
C THR A 137 16.06 3.42 53.18
N ALA A 138 14.73 3.48 53.36
CA ALA A 138 13.78 2.72 52.54
C ALA A 138 13.84 3.13 51.06
N LEU A 139 13.93 4.44 50.77
CA LEU A 139 14.10 4.94 49.40
C LEU A 139 15.43 4.52 48.78
N LEU A 140 16.53 4.51 49.57
CA LEU A 140 17.83 4.05 49.10
C LEU A 140 17.80 2.55 48.78
N ILE A 141 17.26 1.73 49.68
CA ILE A 141 17.08 0.28 49.47
C ILE A 141 16.32 0.05 48.17
N ARG A 142 15.19 0.75 47.98
CA ARG A 142 14.40 0.63 46.75
C ARG A 142 15.15 0.94 45.46
N GLN A 143 15.93 2.02 45.44
CA GLN A 143 16.72 2.36 44.25
C GLN A 143 17.81 1.32 44.00
N VAL A 144 18.47 0.81 45.06
CA VAL A 144 19.50 -0.23 44.94
C VAL A 144 18.88 -1.54 44.43
N THR A 145 17.75 -1.99 44.99
CA THR A 145 17.04 -3.19 44.55
C THR A 145 16.62 -3.08 43.07
N LEU A 146 16.09 -1.94 42.64
CA LEU A 146 15.71 -1.71 41.23
C LEU A 146 16.92 -1.71 40.29
N ILE A 147 18.03 -1.07 40.68
CA ILE A 147 19.25 -1.05 39.87
C ILE A 147 19.80 -2.46 39.70
N LEU A 148 19.86 -3.25 40.78
CA LEU A 148 20.31 -4.63 40.74
C LEU A 148 19.39 -5.51 39.89
N ALA A 149 18.07 -5.34 40.00
CA ALA A 149 17.10 -6.08 39.20
C ALA A 149 17.20 -5.74 37.70
N MET A 150 17.33 -4.46 37.35
CA MET A 150 17.50 -4.02 35.95
C MET A 150 18.85 -4.45 35.38
N ALA A 151 19.93 -4.40 36.17
CA ALA A 151 21.24 -4.90 35.76
C ALA A 151 21.22 -6.42 35.53
N GLY A 152 20.56 -7.18 36.41
CA GLY A 152 20.37 -8.63 36.23
C GLY A 152 19.59 -8.96 34.95
N PHE A 153 18.52 -8.21 34.68
CA PHE A 153 17.75 -8.37 33.45
C PHE A 153 18.57 -8.02 32.19
N TRP A 154 19.34 -6.94 32.24
CA TRP A 154 20.22 -6.53 31.14
C TRP A 154 21.32 -7.56 30.85
N ILE A 155 21.95 -8.12 31.89
CA ILE A 155 22.95 -9.19 31.76
C ILE A 155 22.30 -10.42 31.10
N LEU A 156 21.13 -10.83 31.62
CA LEU A 156 20.41 -11.98 31.11
C LEU A 156 20.04 -11.78 29.63
N GLN A 157 19.55 -10.61 29.26
CA GLN A 157 19.22 -10.28 27.88
C GLN A 157 20.45 -10.25 26.96
N SER A 158 21.59 -9.77 27.46
CA SER A 158 22.85 -9.73 26.71
C SER A 158 23.35 -11.13 26.33
N PHE A 159 23.14 -12.12 27.19
CA PHE A 159 23.48 -13.51 26.89
C PHE A 159 22.45 -14.21 26.00
N LEU A 160 21.16 -13.88 26.14
CA LEU A 160 20.08 -14.59 25.45
C LEU A 160 19.83 -14.08 24.03
N ALA A 161 20.22 -12.84 23.72
CA ALA A 161 20.13 -12.21 22.39
C ALA A 161 18.79 -12.49 21.67
N PRO A 162 17.65 -12.03 22.24
CA PRO A 162 16.31 -12.44 21.79
C PRO A 162 15.94 -11.92 20.39
N PHE A 163 16.60 -10.87 19.90
CA PHE A 163 16.27 -10.26 18.61
C PHE A 163 16.92 -11.00 17.44
N LEU A 164 16.24 -10.97 16.29
CA LEU A 164 16.75 -11.45 15.01
C LEU A 164 17.88 -10.55 14.49
N ASP A 165 17.72 -9.24 14.60
CA ASP A 165 18.73 -8.27 14.17
C ASP A 165 19.86 -8.16 15.21
N PRO A 166 21.11 -8.47 14.87
CA PRO A 166 22.26 -8.24 15.74
C PRO A 166 22.44 -6.76 16.11
N ILE A 167 21.98 -5.82 15.27
CA ILE A 167 22.01 -4.39 15.58
C ILE A 167 21.01 -4.06 16.69
N SER A 168 19.81 -4.65 16.67
CA SER A 168 18.83 -4.48 17.76
C SER A 168 19.36 -5.04 19.08
N ASN A 169 19.96 -6.24 19.05
CA ASN A 169 20.62 -6.81 20.23
C ASN A 169 21.76 -5.90 20.74
N ALA A 170 22.61 -5.38 19.85
CA ALA A 170 23.71 -4.48 20.20
C ALA A 170 23.24 -3.08 20.65
N SER A 171 22.14 -2.58 20.11
CA SER A 171 21.57 -1.27 20.47
C SER A 171 21.05 -1.26 21.91
N GLU A 172 20.54 -2.40 22.38
CA GLU A 172 20.17 -2.57 23.78
C GLU A 172 21.39 -2.70 24.71
N TRP A 173 22.55 -3.12 24.20
CA TRP A 173 23.80 -3.13 24.96
C TRP A 173 24.34 -1.72 25.21
N ASP A 174 24.19 -0.81 24.24
CA ASP A 174 24.61 0.59 24.36
C ASP A 174 23.60 1.46 25.16
N LEU A 175 22.30 1.12 25.15
CA LEU A 175 21.25 1.86 25.87
C LEU A 175 21.00 1.40 27.32
N GLY A 176 21.49 0.22 27.71
CA GLY A 176 21.40 -0.32 29.07
C GLY A 176 21.91 0.63 30.18
N PRO A 177 23.07 1.29 30.04
CA PRO A 177 23.54 2.26 31.04
C PRO A 177 22.74 3.57 31.04
N ASP A 178 22.12 3.96 29.93
CA ASP A 178 21.30 5.19 29.84
C ASP A 178 19.96 5.04 30.61
N PHE A 179 19.40 3.84 30.69
CA PHE A 179 18.21 3.58 31.53
C PHE A 179 18.52 3.65 33.04
N ALA A 180 19.75 3.32 33.46
CA ALA A 180 20.19 3.54 34.84
C ALA A 180 20.32 5.04 35.16
N VAL A 181 20.66 5.87 34.17
CA VAL A 181 20.77 7.33 34.30
C VAL A 181 19.40 8.02 34.44
N ILE A 182 18.32 7.43 33.91
CA ILE A 182 16.95 7.95 34.07
C ILE A 182 16.46 7.88 35.53
N HIS A 183 17.04 7.01 36.36
CA HIS A 183 16.73 6.89 37.79
C HIS A 183 17.50 7.84 38.71
N TRP A 184 18.40 8.68 38.17
CA TRP A 184 19.13 9.65 38.97
C TRP A 184 18.17 10.73 39.49
N SER A 185 18.26 11.06 40.79
CA SER A 185 17.35 12.00 41.47
C SER A 185 17.25 13.41 40.84
N TRP A 186 18.19 13.78 39.96
CA TRP A 186 18.14 15.02 39.17
C TRP A 186 17.19 14.92 37.96
N VAL A 187 17.10 13.76 37.29
CA VAL A 187 16.24 13.52 36.11
C VAL A 187 14.80 13.45 36.58
N GLN A 188 14.52 12.76 37.70
CA GLN A 188 13.19 12.75 38.30
C GLN A 188 12.74 14.15 38.77
N ARG A 189 13.66 15.01 39.21
CA ARG A 189 13.37 16.41 39.56
C ARG A 189 13.05 17.27 38.33
N ILE A 190 13.70 16.98 37.19
CA ILE A 190 13.42 17.61 35.89
C ILE A 190 12.08 17.11 35.34
N VAL A 191 11.82 15.80 35.36
CA VAL A 191 10.54 15.19 34.95
C VAL A 191 9.39 15.69 35.84
N LYS A 192 9.57 15.81 37.17
CA LYS A 192 8.57 16.44 38.08
C LYS A 192 8.40 17.95 37.89
N ARG A 193 9.36 18.66 37.28
CA ARG A 193 9.22 20.08 36.91
C ARG A 193 8.54 20.23 35.55
N ILE A 194 8.80 19.33 34.62
CA ILE A 194 8.20 19.31 33.28
C ILE A 194 6.74 18.83 33.35
N ALA A 195 6.45 17.76 34.12
CA ALA A 195 5.10 17.22 34.30
C ALA A 195 4.14 18.16 35.07
N ARG A 196 4.66 19.20 35.74
CA ARG A 196 3.84 20.23 36.42
C ARG A 196 3.63 21.49 35.58
N ARG A 197 4.20 21.58 34.37
CA ARG A 197 4.13 22.79 33.52
C ARG A 197 3.58 22.52 32.11
N ILE A 198 3.09 21.32 31.83
CA ILE A 198 2.62 20.99 30.48
C ILE A 198 1.26 20.32 30.58
N ASP A 199 0.21 21.08 30.26
CA ASP A 199 -1.04 20.54 29.76
C ASP A 199 -0.73 19.74 28.49
N PHE A 200 -0.88 18.42 28.59
CA PHE A 200 -0.70 17.47 27.51
C PHE A 200 -1.87 17.59 26.53
N SER A 201 -1.73 18.47 25.53
CA SER A 201 -2.49 18.34 24.28
C SER A 201 -1.79 18.98 23.08
N LYS A 202 -0.88 19.95 23.25
CA LYS A 202 -0.25 20.66 22.11
C LYS A 202 1.26 20.48 21.93
N SER A 203 1.96 19.84 22.88
CA SER A 203 3.43 19.67 22.80
C SER A 203 3.89 18.30 22.29
N CYS A 204 3.00 17.31 22.19
CA CYS A 204 3.35 15.99 21.66
C CYS A 204 3.45 15.99 20.13
N ASP A 205 2.62 16.77 19.42
CA ASP A 205 2.69 16.84 17.95
C ASP A 205 4.02 17.42 17.47
N LEU A 206 4.50 18.52 18.07
CA LEU A 206 5.73 19.17 17.62
C LEU A 206 7.01 18.37 17.94
N ARG A 207 6.98 17.51 18.96
CA ARG A 207 8.17 16.77 19.43
C ARG A 207 8.27 15.38 18.81
N LEU A 208 7.13 14.73 18.52
CA LEU A 208 7.11 13.51 17.71
C LEU A 208 7.58 13.82 16.28
N ASP A 209 7.13 14.91 15.67
CA ASP A 209 7.52 15.26 14.29
C ASP A 209 9.03 15.45 14.12
N ILE A 210 9.71 16.15 15.02
CA ILE A 210 11.14 16.43 14.88
C ILE A 210 12.00 15.16 15.06
N THR A 211 11.62 14.25 15.96
CA THR A 211 12.34 12.96 16.15
C THR A 211 12.00 11.92 15.09
N HIS A 212 10.75 11.86 14.61
CA HIS A 212 10.36 10.96 13.52
C HIS A 212 10.99 11.41 12.19
N VAL A 213 11.13 12.72 11.96
CA VAL A 213 11.82 13.28 10.78
C VAL A 213 13.33 13.03 10.84
N ALA A 214 13.97 13.18 12.01
CA ALA A 214 15.38 12.83 12.16
C ALA A 214 15.65 11.33 11.97
N GLN A 215 14.78 10.45 12.48
CA GLN A 215 14.89 9.00 12.25
C GLN A 215 14.56 8.61 10.80
N ARG A 216 13.53 9.19 10.15
CA ARG A 216 13.23 8.99 8.72
C ARG A 216 14.38 9.41 7.82
N ASN A 217 15.04 10.53 8.13
CA ASN A 217 16.21 11.01 7.36
C ASN A 217 17.45 10.11 7.57
N ILE A 218 17.60 9.47 8.74
CA ILE A 218 18.66 8.50 9.01
C ILE A 218 18.41 7.16 8.30
N VAL A 219 17.17 6.67 8.26
CA VAL A 219 16.80 5.44 7.53
C VAL A 219 16.99 5.65 6.02
N LYS A 220 16.62 6.82 5.47
CA LYS A 220 16.86 7.16 4.06
C LYS A 220 18.34 7.36 3.74
N ALA A 221 19.12 8.01 4.62
CA ALA A 221 20.57 8.14 4.43
C ALA A 221 21.30 6.78 4.53
N SER A 222 20.75 5.81 5.29
CA SER A 222 21.28 4.46 5.38
C SER A 222 21.30 3.72 4.02
N ILE A 223 20.44 4.12 3.07
CA ILE A 223 20.39 3.55 1.72
C ILE A 223 21.63 3.94 0.91
N SER A 224 22.12 5.18 1.02
CA SER A 224 23.38 5.61 0.38
C SER A 224 24.62 4.91 0.93
N PHE A 225 24.59 4.46 2.19
CA PHE A 225 25.67 3.68 2.78
C PHE A 225 25.55 2.18 2.53
N SER A 226 24.53 1.72 1.80
CA SER A 226 24.37 0.32 1.44
C SER A 226 25.53 -0.14 0.54
N PRO A 227 26.24 -1.22 0.90
CA PRO A 227 27.26 -1.84 0.06
C PRO A 227 26.75 -2.24 -1.32
N ARG A 228 25.44 -2.53 -1.39
CA ARG A 228 24.72 -3.10 -2.54
C ARG A 228 24.02 -2.07 -3.41
N LEU A 229 24.17 -0.77 -3.09
CA LEU A 229 23.71 0.28 -3.98
C LEU A 229 24.49 0.17 -5.28
N ASP A 230 23.81 -0.06 -6.39
CA ASP A 230 24.43 -0.02 -7.70
C ASP A 230 24.90 1.42 -7.97
N ILE A 231 26.22 1.60 -7.99
CA ILE A 231 26.92 2.85 -8.26
C ILE A 231 27.65 2.79 -9.60
N SER A 232 27.35 1.78 -10.43
CA SER A 232 27.91 1.69 -11.78
C SER A 232 27.47 2.90 -12.62
N PRO A 233 28.23 3.23 -13.68
CA PRO A 233 27.83 4.24 -14.67
C PRO A 233 26.44 4.01 -15.27
N SER A 234 25.98 2.75 -15.30
CA SER A 234 24.65 2.32 -15.76
C SER A 234 23.61 2.18 -14.65
N SER A 235 23.89 2.70 -13.45
CA SER A 235 23.04 2.50 -12.28
C SER A 235 21.59 2.93 -12.55
N PRO A 236 20.60 2.07 -12.23
CA PRO A 236 19.19 2.42 -12.37
C PRO A 236 18.80 3.59 -11.48
N HIS A 237 19.52 3.83 -10.37
CA HIS A 237 19.25 4.93 -9.45
C HIS A 237 19.68 6.28 -10.03
N ILE A 238 20.82 6.34 -10.72
CA ILE A 238 21.30 7.54 -11.40
C ILE A 238 20.33 7.89 -12.53
N LYS A 239 19.98 6.89 -13.35
CA LYS A 239 18.98 7.03 -14.42
C LYS A 239 17.65 7.55 -13.87
N ARG A 240 17.14 6.96 -12.79
CA ARG A 240 15.88 7.38 -12.17
C ARG A 240 15.91 8.84 -11.72
N ARG A 241 16.95 9.23 -10.96
CA ARG A 241 17.04 10.56 -10.32
C ARG A 241 17.40 11.70 -11.28
N ILE A 242 18.16 11.42 -12.33
CA ILE A 242 18.60 12.47 -13.26
C ILE A 242 17.69 12.51 -14.49
N TRP A 243 17.44 11.36 -15.11
CA TRP A 243 16.71 11.28 -16.38
C TRP A 243 15.21 11.23 -16.16
N GLN A 244 14.72 10.15 -15.54
CA GLN A 244 13.29 9.85 -15.43
C GLN A 244 12.50 10.89 -14.63
N GLU A 245 13.05 11.34 -13.49
CA GLU A 245 12.43 12.42 -12.71
C GLU A 245 12.36 13.73 -13.48
N THR A 246 13.40 14.06 -14.27
CA THR A 246 13.37 15.28 -15.08
C THR A 246 12.32 15.20 -16.18
N ILE A 247 12.29 14.11 -16.96
CA ILE A 247 11.28 13.91 -18.01
C ILE A 247 9.86 13.95 -17.43
N THR A 248 9.62 13.27 -16.31
CA THR A 248 8.32 13.33 -15.61
C THR A 248 7.97 14.75 -15.18
N THR A 249 8.93 15.48 -14.58
CA THR A 249 8.70 16.86 -14.14
C THR A 249 8.37 17.78 -15.31
N MET A 250 9.06 17.63 -16.44
CA MET A 250 8.79 18.42 -17.65
C MET A 250 7.35 18.20 -18.13
N ILE A 251 6.92 16.94 -18.24
CA ILE A 251 5.56 16.57 -18.66
C ILE A 251 4.50 17.05 -17.66
N LEU A 252 4.77 16.97 -16.35
CA LEU A 252 3.80 17.36 -15.33
C LEU A 252 3.66 18.88 -15.14
N THR A 253 4.68 19.67 -15.51
CA THR A 253 4.73 21.11 -15.21
C THR A 253 4.47 22.00 -16.42
N HIS A 254 4.72 21.51 -17.64
CA HIS A 254 4.51 22.30 -18.85
C HIS A 254 3.01 22.55 -19.09
N PRO A 255 2.60 23.78 -19.45
CA PRO A 255 1.19 24.18 -19.49
C PRO A 255 0.33 23.35 -20.42
N ASP A 256 0.89 22.89 -21.54
CA ASP A 256 0.16 22.14 -22.57
C ASP A 256 0.12 20.63 -22.31
N THR A 257 1.00 20.12 -21.45
CA THR A 257 1.09 18.67 -21.17
C THR A 257 0.58 18.29 -19.79
N ARG A 258 0.58 19.22 -18.82
CA ARG A 258 0.22 18.98 -17.41
C ARG A 258 -1.17 18.39 -17.21
N ILE A 259 -1.38 17.80 -16.03
CA ILE A 259 -2.70 17.29 -15.62
C ILE A 259 -3.64 18.47 -15.38
N PRO A 260 -4.86 18.49 -15.96
CA PRO A 260 -5.86 19.52 -15.69
C PRO A 260 -6.24 19.56 -14.21
N ALA A 261 -6.42 20.74 -13.64
CA ALA A 261 -6.78 20.88 -12.21
C ALA A 261 -8.16 20.27 -11.88
N SER A 262 -9.05 20.16 -12.87
CA SER A 262 -10.35 19.50 -12.78
C SER A 262 -10.26 17.98 -12.73
N GLN A 263 -9.12 17.39 -13.09
CA GLN A 263 -9.01 15.95 -13.27
C GLN A 263 -8.83 15.22 -11.94
N LYS A 264 -9.70 14.23 -11.71
CA LYS A 264 -9.59 13.32 -10.56
C LYS A 264 -8.87 12.06 -11.02
N MET A 265 -7.71 11.76 -10.45
CA MET A 265 -6.89 10.59 -10.80
C MET A 265 -7.47 9.29 -10.21
N ILE A 266 -8.63 8.88 -10.70
CA ILE A 266 -9.34 7.66 -10.26
C ILE A 266 -9.02 6.53 -11.22
N PHE A 267 -8.58 5.39 -10.68
CA PHE A 267 -8.25 4.22 -11.47
C PHE A 267 -9.27 3.11 -11.26
N LEU A 268 -9.63 2.43 -12.34
CA LEU A 268 -10.26 1.13 -12.32
C LEU A 268 -9.16 0.13 -11.95
N GLU A 269 -9.29 -0.56 -10.82
CA GLU A 269 -8.31 -1.52 -10.29
C GLU A 269 -8.92 -2.90 -10.04
N ALA A 270 -8.11 -3.95 -10.21
CA ALA A 270 -8.53 -5.33 -9.99
C ALA A 270 -8.33 -5.75 -8.52
N PRO A 271 -9.25 -6.52 -7.91
CA PRO A 271 -9.12 -6.97 -6.51
C PRO A 271 -7.85 -7.77 -6.18
N GLU A 272 -7.28 -8.46 -7.18
CA GLU A 272 -6.06 -9.26 -7.09
C GLU A 272 -5.06 -8.97 -8.22
N SER A 273 -5.09 -7.73 -8.76
CA SER A 273 -4.24 -7.31 -9.90
C SER A 273 -4.33 -8.25 -11.11
N GLU A 274 -5.52 -8.82 -11.35
CA GLU A 274 -5.78 -9.74 -12.47
C GLU A 274 -5.65 -9.06 -13.84
N TRP A 275 -5.87 -7.76 -13.89
CA TRP A 275 -5.80 -6.93 -15.08
C TRP A 275 -5.21 -5.55 -14.73
N SER A 276 -4.70 -4.85 -15.74
CA SER A 276 -3.94 -3.61 -15.58
C SER A 276 -4.80 -2.38 -15.23
N PRO A 277 -4.32 -1.46 -14.40
CA PRO A 277 -5.10 -0.33 -13.94
C PRO A 277 -5.44 0.60 -15.11
N TYR A 278 -6.64 1.20 -15.07
CA TYR A 278 -7.12 2.07 -16.15
C TYR A 278 -7.67 3.38 -15.61
N LEU A 279 -7.18 4.51 -16.11
CA LEU A 279 -7.61 5.83 -15.66
C LEU A 279 -9.05 6.12 -16.12
N LEU A 280 -9.92 6.51 -15.21
CA LEU A 280 -11.30 6.90 -15.52
C LEU A 280 -11.42 8.41 -15.70
N GLY A 281 -12.31 8.83 -16.61
CA GLY A 281 -12.62 10.24 -16.83
C GLY A 281 -11.46 11.04 -17.46
N TYR A 282 -10.71 10.43 -18.36
CA TYR A 282 -9.57 11.05 -19.04
C TYR A 282 -9.93 12.39 -19.72
N GLN A 283 -9.12 13.43 -19.50
CA GLN A 283 -9.38 14.78 -20.04
C GLN A 283 -8.51 15.16 -21.24
N GLY A 284 -7.65 14.26 -21.71
CA GLY A 284 -6.90 14.46 -22.95
C GLY A 284 -5.43 14.89 -22.79
N SER A 285 -4.88 14.95 -21.57
CA SER A 285 -3.51 15.43 -21.37
C SER A 285 -2.43 14.33 -21.48
N PRO A 286 -1.26 14.62 -22.05
CA PRO A 286 -0.11 13.69 -22.04
C PRO A 286 0.37 13.33 -20.63
N ALA A 287 0.27 14.24 -19.67
CA ALA A 287 0.64 13.95 -18.28
C ALA A 287 -0.27 12.93 -17.61
N GLU A 288 -1.59 13.00 -17.84
CA GLU A 288 -2.53 11.99 -17.36
C GLU A 288 -2.12 10.60 -17.87
N ARG A 289 -1.79 10.52 -19.17
CA ARG A 289 -1.30 9.29 -19.80
C ARG A 289 0.03 8.82 -19.28
N HIS A 290 0.98 9.72 -19.06
CA HIS A 290 2.29 9.38 -18.50
C HIS A 290 2.14 8.74 -17.11
N VAL A 291 1.28 9.31 -16.25
CA VAL A 291 1.01 8.76 -14.92
C VAL A 291 0.31 7.41 -15.00
N GLU A 292 -0.68 7.26 -15.89
CA GLU A 292 -1.35 5.98 -16.13
C GLU A 292 -0.37 4.91 -16.62
N ASN A 293 0.47 5.20 -17.62
CA ASN A 293 1.48 4.28 -18.12
C ASN A 293 2.49 3.89 -17.02
N ILE A 294 2.93 4.83 -16.17
CA ILE A 294 3.80 4.53 -15.01
C ILE A 294 3.11 3.58 -14.04
N LYS A 295 1.81 3.79 -13.77
CA LYS A 295 1.05 2.92 -12.88
C LYS A 295 0.92 1.50 -13.47
N ILE A 296 0.59 1.40 -14.75
CA ILE A 296 0.55 0.13 -15.49
C ILE A 296 1.91 -0.57 -15.45
N LEU A 297 3.02 0.16 -15.69
CA LEU A 297 4.38 -0.38 -15.62
C LEU A 297 4.72 -0.91 -14.21
N ARG A 298 4.29 -0.22 -13.15
CA ARG A 298 4.52 -0.65 -11.76
C ARG A 298 3.77 -1.94 -11.42
N GLU A 299 2.52 -2.07 -11.88
CA GLU A 299 1.69 -3.24 -11.59
C GLU A 299 2.04 -4.46 -12.46
N LEU A 300 2.39 -4.27 -13.73
CA LEU A 300 2.78 -5.36 -14.64
C LEU A 300 4.24 -5.78 -14.52
N GLY A 301 5.13 -4.80 -14.25
CA GLY A 301 6.58 -4.96 -14.34
C GLY A 301 7.14 -4.70 -15.75
N GLY A 302 8.43 -4.35 -15.81
CA GLY A 302 9.08 -3.87 -17.05
C GLY A 302 9.13 -4.89 -18.19
N VAL A 303 9.37 -6.17 -17.88
CA VAL A 303 9.44 -7.22 -18.91
C VAL A 303 8.07 -7.43 -19.59
N ALA A 304 7.02 -7.58 -18.79
CA ALA A 304 5.65 -7.77 -19.30
C ALA A 304 5.16 -6.52 -20.07
N TYR A 305 5.45 -5.32 -19.54
CA TYR A 305 5.12 -4.06 -20.22
C TYR A 305 5.79 -3.97 -21.60
N LYS A 306 7.07 -4.33 -21.71
CA LYS A 306 7.81 -4.30 -22.98
C LYS A 306 7.27 -5.30 -23.99
N ILE A 307 6.94 -6.51 -23.56
CA ILE A 307 6.30 -7.53 -24.41
C ILE A 307 4.95 -7.02 -24.92
N ALA A 308 4.11 -6.47 -24.03
CA ALA A 308 2.81 -5.91 -24.40
C ALA A 308 2.95 -4.71 -25.36
N SER A 309 3.96 -3.86 -25.16
CA SER A 309 4.25 -2.72 -26.05
C SER A 309 4.63 -3.17 -27.46
N ALA A 310 5.40 -4.24 -27.59
CA ALA A 310 5.70 -4.84 -28.89
C ALA A 310 4.43 -5.43 -29.54
N GLN A 311 3.57 -6.08 -28.75
CA GLN A 311 2.31 -6.68 -29.18
C GLN A 311 1.25 -5.66 -29.63
N ASP A 312 1.26 -4.43 -29.11
CA ASP A 312 0.33 -3.35 -29.53
C ASP A 312 0.47 -2.98 -31.03
N SER A 313 1.60 -3.35 -31.65
CA SER A 313 1.84 -3.20 -33.09
C SER A 313 1.38 -4.40 -33.93
N ASP A 314 1.01 -5.53 -33.32
CA ASP A 314 0.53 -6.72 -34.02
C ASP A 314 -0.85 -6.45 -34.64
N VAL A 315 -0.94 -6.67 -35.95
CA VAL A 315 -2.15 -6.47 -36.75
C VAL A 315 -3.32 -7.31 -36.23
N ARG A 316 -3.08 -8.53 -35.75
CA ARG A 316 -4.13 -9.43 -35.25
C ARG A 316 -4.69 -8.97 -33.92
N ILE A 317 -3.83 -8.54 -33.00
CA ILE A 317 -4.22 -7.98 -31.70
C ILE A 317 -5.03 -6.71 -31.92
N ARG A 318 -4.60 -5.86 -32.85
CA ARG A 318 -5.32 -4.64 -33.20
C ARG A 318 -6.68 -4.91 -33.83
N ALA A 319 -6.76 -5.88 -34.76
CA ALA A 319 -8.03 -6.30 -35.37
C ALA A 319 -8.98 -6.89 -34.32
N ALA A 320 -8.47 -7.69 -33.37
CA ALA A 320 -9.26 -8.23 -32.27
C ALA A 320 -9.80 -7.12 -31.37
N PHE A 321 -8.96 -6.15 -30.98
CA PHE A 321 -9.38 -4.98 -30.21
C PHE A 321 -10.49 -4.19 -30.91
N GLU A 322 -10.31 -3.87 -32.19
CA GLU A 322 -11.31 -3.13 -32.99
C GLU A 322 -12.64 -3.88 -33.06
N TYR A 323 -12.61 -5.19 -33.32
CA TYR A 323 -13.83 -6.00 -33.40
C TYR A 323 -14.54 -6.13 -32.05
N ILE A 324 -13.79 -6.39 -30.97
CA ILE A 324 -14.34 -6.56 -29.63
C ILE A 324 -14.97 -5.26 -29.15
N THR A 325 -14.29 -4.13 -29.31
CA THR A 325 -14.82 -2.82 -28.90
C THR A 325 -16.03 -2.39 -29.72
N ASP A 326 -16.05 -2.63 -31.03
CA ASP A 326 -17.18 -2.29 -31.92
C ASP A 326 -18.43 -3.14 -31.64
N ARG A 327 -18.26 -4.43 -31.30
CA ARG A 327 -19.38 -5.40 -31.33
C ARG A 327 -19.67 -6.16 -30.06
N LEU A 328 -18.68 -6.38 -29.20
CA LEU A 328 -18.77 -7.33 -28.08
C LEU A 328 -18.71 -6.67 -26.70
N VAL A 329 -18.16 -5.45 -26.59
CA VAL A 329 -18.17 -4.67 -25.34
C VAL A 329 -19.61 -4.30 -24.94
N GLY A 330 -19.89 -4.40 -23.65
CA GLY A 330 -21.19 -4.18 -23.04
C GLY A 330 -21.88 -5.47 -22.61
N PRO A 331 -23.19 -5.40 -22.32
CA PRO A 331 -23.95 -6.55 -21.86
C PRO A 331 -24.15 -7.60 -22.96
N ASP A 332 -24.47 -8.82 -22.53
CA ASP A 332 -24.82 -9.96 -23.38
C ASP A 332 -23.63 -10.46 -24.22
N ALA A 333 -22.44 -10.37 -23.63
CA ALA A 333 -21.24 -11.06 -24.07
C ALA A 333 -21.28 -12.52 -23.60
N TYR A 334 -20.87 -13.44 -24.46
CA TYR A 334 -20.83 -14.87 -24.17
C TYR A 334 -19.39 -15.37 -24.03
N TRP A 335 -19.10 -16.16 -23.01
CA TRP A 335 -17.82 -16.84 -22.88
C TRP A 335 -17.97 -18.16 -22.13
N ALA A 336 -17.59 -19.25 -22.79
CA ALA A 336 -17.67 -20.59 -22.21
C ALA A 336 -16.38 -21.04 -21.50
N GLY A 337 -15.28 -20.27 -21.61
CA GLY A 337 -13.96 -20.70 -21.15
C GLY A 337 -13.27 -21.66 -22.13
N LEU A 338 -11.96 -21.88 -21.92
CA LEU A 338 -11.19 -22.92 -22.62
C LEU A 338 -11.31 -24.29 -21.94
N ASP A 339 -11.47 -24.29 -20.62
CA ASP A 339 -11.70 -25.49 -19.82
C ASP A 339 -13.19 -25.58 -19.45
N HIS A 340 -13.87 -26.59 -19.97
CA HIS A 340 -15.27 -26.90 -19.62
C HIS A 340 -15.48 -27.32 -18.13
N GLU A 341 -14.43 -27.27 -17.31
CA GLU A 341 -14.41 -27.78 -15.93
C GLU A 341 -14.84 -26.75 -14.87
N ARG A 342 -14.84 -25.45 -15.18
CA ARG A 342 -15.40 -24.46 -14.24
C ARG A 342 -16.92 -24.61 -14.23
N LYS A 343 -17.48 -25.02 -13.09
CA LYS A 343 -18.91 -24.91 -12.77
C LYS A 343 -19.30 -23.43 -12.69
N ILE A 344 -19.44 -22.78 -13.85
CA ILE A 344 -20.00 -21.43 -13.97
C ILE A 344 -21.47 -21.62 -14.29
N ASP A 345 -22.34 -21.03 -13.48
CA ASP A 345 -23.80 -21.18 -13.60
C ASP A 345 -24.35 -20.39 -14.81
N SER A 346 -23.65 -19.31 -15.23
CA SER A 346 -23.99 -18.52 -16.41
C SER A 346 -22.78 -18.23 -17.29
N ARG A 347 -22.89 -18.51 -18.59
CA ARG A 347 -21.88 -18.17 -19.62
C ARG A 347 -22.08 -16.77 -20.23
N TRP A 348 -23.07 -16.02 -19.76
CA TRP A 348 -23.42 -14.69 -20.24
C TRP A 348 -23.01 -13.62 -19.23
N GLY A 349 -22.57 -12.46 -19.71
CA GLY A 349 -22.15 -11.37 -18.85
C GLY A 349 -22.03 -10.02 -19.55
N ASN A 350 -21.51 -9.05 -18.80
CA ASN A 350 -21.06 -7.77 -19.32
C ASN A 350 -19.55 -7.81 -19.54
N ALA A 351 -19.11 -7.48 -20.75
CA ALA A 351 -17.70 -7.42 -21.11
C ALA A 351 -17.22 -5.97 -21.24
N TRP A 352 -16.04 -5.67 -20.71
CA TRP A 352 -15.31 -4.44 -21.00
C TRP A 352 -13.88 -4.77 -21.43
N CYS A 353 -13.28 -3.84 -22.16
CA CYS A 353 -11.96 -4.02 -22.74
C CYS A 353 -11.02 -2.94 -22.22
N LEU A 354 -9.85 -3.37 -21.77
CA LEU A 354 -8.72 -2.53 -21.43
C LEU A 354 -7.78 -2.53 -22.64
N PRO A 355 -7.40 -1.37 -23.18
CA PRO A 355 -6.66 -1.31 -24.43
C PRO A 355 -5.20 -1.75 -24.29
N PHE A 356 -4.60 -1.67 -23.09
CA PHE A 356 -3.19 -1.98 -22.90
C PHE A 356 -2.83 -2.49 -21.50
N PRO A 357 -2.12 -3.64 -21.42
CA PRO A 357 -2.10 -4.70 -22.43
C PRO A 357 -3.53 -5.09 -22.79
N LEU A 358 -3.79 -5.43 -24.05
CA LEU A 358 -5.14 -5.78 -24.48
C LEU A 358 -5.69 -6.85 -23.53
N THR A 359 -6.77 -6.52 -22.83
CA THR A 359 -7.38 -7.40 -21.83
C THR A 359 -8.88 -7.26 -21.92
N VAL A 360 -9.59 -8.38 -22.03
CA VAL A 360 -11.06 -8.39 -21.99
C VAL A 360 -11.49 -8.96 -20.66
N VAL A 361 -12.25 -8.19 -19.91
CA VAL A 361 -12.78 -8.62 -18.62
C VAL A 361 -14.28 -8.82 -18.77
N ILE A 362 -14.75 -9.98 -18.35
CA ILE A 362 -16.14 -10.40 -18.44
C ILE A 362 -16.64 -10.62 -17.02
N ARG A 363 -17.67 -9.88 -16.64
CA ARG A 363 -18.43 -10.13 -15.42
C ARG A 363 -19.70 -10.86 -15.79
N PHE A 364 -19.76 -12.13 -15.44
CA PHE A 364 -20.90 -12.98 -15.68
C PHE A 364 -22.14 -12.52 -14.90
N ASP A 365 -23.31 -12.95 -15.35
CA ASP A 365 -24.59 -12.59 -14.73
C ASP A 365 -24.73 -13.15 -13.31
N ASP A 366 -23.99 -14.21 -12.97
CA ASP A 366 -23.90 -14.73 -11.61
C ASP A 366 -22.97 -13.90 -10.70
N GLY A 367 -22.18 -12.99 -11.28
CA GLY A 367 -21.24 -12.12 -10.59
C GLY A 367 -19.79 -12.61 -10.62
N SER A 368 -19.52 -13.82 -11.14
CA SER A 368 -18.16 -14.32 -11.35
C SER A 368 -17.43 -13.53 -12.44
N LEU A 369 -16.11 -13.54 -12.41
CA LEU A 369 -15.26 -12.73 -13.29
C LEU A 369 -14.31 -13.63 -14.09
N ALA A 370 -14.17 -13.33 -15.38
CA ALA A 370 -13.18 -13.94 -16.27
C ALA A 370 -12.33 -12.85 -16.92
N VAL A 371 -11.03 -13.11 -17.04
CA VAL A 371 -10.05 -12.22 -17.66
C VAL A 371 -9.42 -12.96 -18.84
N LEU A 372 -9.46 -12.34 -20.01
CA LEU A 372 -8.82 -12.81 -21.24
C LEU A 372 -7.63 -11.89 -21.52
N SER A 373 -6.45 -12.44 -21.73
CA SER A 373 -5.19 -11.68 -21.89
C SER A 373 -4.40 -12.06 -23.14
N ASN A 374 -4.73 -13.16 -23.80
CA ASN A 374 -3.91 -13.73 -24.87
C ASN A 374 -4.65 -13.76 -26.21
N LEU A 375 -3.92 -13.67 -27.32
CA LEU A 375 -4.50 -13.69 -28.67
C LEU A 375 -5.44 -14.88 -28.94
N PRO A 376 -5.11 -16.14 -28.61
CA PRO A 376 -6.02 -17.27 -28.82
C PRO A 376 -7.34 -17.10 -28.07
N GLN A 377 -7.30 -16.57 -26.84
CA GLN A 377 -8.51 -16.30 -26.06
C GLN A 377 -9.38 -15.22 -26.70
N PHE A 378 -8.78 -14.20 -27.32
CA PHE A 378 -9.54 -13.17 -28.04
C PHE A 378 -10.19 -13.74 -29.30
N GLU A 379 -9.47 -14.53 -30.08
CA GLU A 379 -9.98 -15.19 -31.28
C GLU A 379 -11.13 -16.16 -30.94
N ASP A 380 -10.97 -16.97 -29.89
CA ASP A 380 -12.01 -17.88 -29.41
C ASP A 380 -13.22 -17.12 -28.87
N PHE A 381 -13.01 -16.04 -28.13
CA PHE A 381 -14.10 -15.19 -27.64
C PHE A 381 -14.88 -14.59 -28.81
N ILE A 382 -14.21 -14.12 -29.85
CA ILE A 382 -14.85 -13.62 -31.07
C ILE A 382 -15.63 -14.74 -31.77
N HIS A 383 -15.01 -15.92 -31.94
CA HIS A 383 -15.62 -17.06 -32.61
C HIS A 383 -16.90 -17.53 -31.89
N GLN A 384 -16.84 -17.75 -30.57
CA GLN A 384 -18.00 -18.14 -29.76
C GLN A 384 -19.14 -17.12 -29.89
N ASN A 385 -18.83 -15.82 -29.92
CA ASN A 385 -19.84 -14.77 -30.04
C ASN A 385 -20.44 -14.62 -31.46
N LEU A 386 -19.86 -15.29 -32.46
CA LEU A 386 -20.35 -15.39 -33.84
C LEU A 386 -21.21 -16.64 -34.09
N GLU A 387 -21.15 -17.64 -33.22
CA GLU A 387 -21.93 -18.86 -33.37
C GLU A 387 -23.44 -18.57 -33.46
N GLN A 388 -24.12 -19.25 -34.38
CA GLN A 388 -25.53 -18.97 -34.69
C GLN A 388 -26.45 -19.12 -33.46
N GLN A 389 -26.16 -20.09 -32.59
CA GLN A 389 -26.89 -20.29 -31.35
C GLN A 389 -26.72 -19.09 -30.41
N VAL A 390 -25.49 -18.66 -30.16
CA VAL A 390 -25.16 -17.50 -29.33
C VAL A 390 -25.77 -16.22 -29.90
N VAL A 391 -25.67 -15.99 -31.22
CA VAL A 391 -26.30 -14.84 -31.87
C VAL A 391 -27.82 -14.84 -31.69
N SER A 392 -28.47 -16.01 -31.74
CA SER A 392 -29.92 -16.14 -31.54
C SER A 392 -30.32 -15.88 -30.09
N SER A 393 -29.61 -16.48 -29.12
CA SER A 393 -29.81 -16.23 -27.68
C SER A 393 -29.55 -14.76 -27.33
N ARG A 394 -28.54 -14.13 -27.94
CA ARG A 394 -28.28 -12.69 -27.78
C ARG A 394 -29.46 -11.86 -28.25
N LYS A 395 -30.05 -12.14 -29.42
CA LYS A 395 -31.25 -11.43 -29.90
C LYS A 395 -32.42 -11.52 -28.92
N ILE A 396 -32.62 -12.69 -28.31
CA ILE A 396 -33.64 -12.91 -27.28
C ILE A 396 -33.36 -12.03 -26.06
N ARG A 397 -32.11 -11.99 -25.58
CA ARG A 397 -31.71 -11.12 -24.47
C ARG A 397 -31.91 -9.64 -24.79
N TYR A 398 -31.57 -9.20 -26.00
CA TYR A 398 -31.84 -7.83 -26.47
C TYR A 398 -33.34 -7.50 -26.46
N ALA A 399 -34.19 -8.42 -26.94
CA ALA A 399 -35.64 -8.24 -26.94
C ALA A 399 -36.18 -8.12 -25.51
N LEU A 400 -35.69 -8.93 -24.57
CA LEU A 400 -36.06 -8.87 -23.15
C LEU A 400 -35.62 -7.55 -22.50
N ARG A 401 -34.41 -7.03 -22.82
CA ARG A 401 -33.97 -5.70 -22.36
C ARG A 401 -34.86 -4.56 -22.86
N CYS A 402 -35.45 -4.69 -24.05
CA CYS A 402 -36.38 -3.69 -24.57
C CYS A 402 -37.69 -3.61 -23.75
N LEU A 403 -38.02 -4.67 -23.00
CA LEU A 403 -39.18 -4.73 -22.13
C LEU A 403 -38.89 -4.27 -20.70
N GLU A 404 -37.64 -3.92 -20.39
CA GLU A 404 -37.26 -3.52 -19.04
C GLU A 404 -38.04 -2.29 -18.54
N SER A 405 -38.59 -2.42 -17.33
CA SER A 405 -39.44 -1.42 -16.68
C SER A 405 -40.69 -1.04 -17.47
N GLN A 406 -41.08 -1.85 -18.46
CA GLN A 406 -42.31 -1.68 -19.22
C GLN A 406 -43.46 -2.49 -18.61
N VAL A 407 -44.68 -2.04 -18.85
CA VAL A 407 -45.88 -2.82 -18.56
C VAL A 407 -46.10 -3.79 -19.72
N VAL A 408 -45.95 -5.08 -19.45
CA VAL A 408 -46.09 -6.16 -20.43
C VAL A 408 -47.41 -6.89 -20.25
N PHE A 409 -47.96 -7.38 -21.36
CA PHE A 409 -49.13 -8.23 -21.38
C PHE A 409 -48.72 -9.70 -21.27
N TRP A 410 -49.13 -10.35 -20.19
CA TRP A 410 -48.97 -11.78 -19.97
C TRP A 410 -50.02 -12.27 -18.96
N PRO A 411 -51.05 -12.99 -19.41
CA PRO A 411 -52.08 -13.52 -18.51
C PRO A 411 -51.50 -14.53 -17.51
N TYR A 412 -51.70 -14.29 -16.21
CA TYR A 412 -51.25 -15.14 -15.13
C TYR A 412 -52.33 -15.31 -14.04
N SER A 413 -52.61 -16.56 -13.69
CA SER A 413 -53.55 -16.92 -12.63
C SER A 413 -52.78 -17.28 -11.36
N HIS A 414 -52.86 -16.44 -10.34
CA HIS A 414 -52.21 -16.67 -9.05
C HIS A 414 -53.18 -17.37 -8.08
N ASN A 415 -52.77 -18.52 -7.59
CA ASN A 415 -53.54 -19.33 -6.64
C ASN A 415 -52.97 -19.15 -5.23
N GLU A 416 -53.69 -18.44 -4.36
CA GLU A 416 -53.32 -18.26 -2.94
C GLU A 416 -54.23 -19.14 -2.06
N ALA A 417 -53.65 -19.89 -1.14
CA ALA A 417 -54.42 -20.70 -0.19
C ALA A 417 -55.00 -19.79 0.90
N ILE A 418 -56.32 -19.70 0.98
CA ILE A 418 -57.04 -18.96 2.02
C ILE A 418 -57.57 -19.95 3.06
N GLY A 419 -57.06 -19.84 4.28
CA GLY A 419 -57.56 -20.58 5.45
C GLY A 419 -56.83 -20.17 6.72
N SER A 420 -57.57 -19.95 7.81
CA SER A 420 -56.99 -19.51 9.09
C SER A 420 -56.04 -20.57 9.66
N GLN A 421 -54.75 -20.29 9.73
CA GLN A 421 -53.90 -20.91 10.75
C GLN A 421 -54.28 -20.28 12.10
N SER A 422 -55.33 -20.80 12.72
CA SER A 422 -55.52 -20.58 14.15
C SER A 422 -54.37 -21.29 14.87
N LEU A 423 -53.51 -20.52 15.52
CA LEU A 423 -52.45 -20.98 16.39
C LEU A 423 -52.98 -21.57 17.72
N ILE A 424 -54.30 -21.65 17.90
CA ILE A 424 -54.94 -22.14 19.11
C ILE A 424 -55.88 -23.30 18.76
N SER A 425 -55.47 -24.45 19.28
CA SER A 425 -56.14 -25.75 19.23
C SER A 425 -57.57 -25.69 19.74
N CYS A 426 -58.52 -26.08 18.87
CA CYS A 426 -59.54 -27.13 19.11
C CYS A 426 -60.70 -27.01 18.09
N GLY A 427 -60.74 -27.90 17.09
CA GLY A 427 -62.01 -28.32 16.45
C GLY A 427 -62.49 -27.65 15.15
N GLY A 428 -61.77 -26.68 14.56
CA GLY A 428 -62.21 -26.03 13.31
C GLY A 428 -61.74 -26.76 12.04
N GLY A 429 -62.66 -27.08 11.13
CA GLY A 429 -62.38 -27.77 9.86
C GLY A 429 -61.31 -27.07 9.00
N ARG A 430 -60.34 -27.85 8.52
CA ARG A 430 -59.33 -27.40 7.56
C ARG A 430 -59.95 -27.33 6.17
N TYR A 431 -60.48 -26.18 5.78
CA TYR A 431 -60.83 -25.94 4.38
C TYR A 431 -59.59 -25.48 3.62
N LYS A 432 -59.22 -26.20 2.55
CA LYS A 432 -58.27 -25.74 1.53
C LYS A 432 -59.03 -24.87 0.52
N ALA A 433 -59.51 -23.70 0.94
CA ALA A 433 -60.04 -22.75 -0.04
C ALA A 433 -58.84 -22.12 -0.77
N VAL A 434 -58.85 -22.13 -2.10
CA VAL A 434 -57.84 -21.48 -2.93
C VAL A 434 -58.53 -20.29 -3.58
N ALA A 435 -58.03 -19.09 -3.35
CA ALA A 435 -58.44 -17.93 -4.13
C ALA A 435 -57.55 -17.81 -5.35
N THR A 436 -58.18 -17.84 -6.52
CA THR A 436 -57.52 -17.55 -7.79
C THR A 436 -57.72 -16.09 -8.11
N THR A 437 -56.63 -15.35 -8.29
CA THR A 437 -56.62 -13.98 -8.78
C THR A 437 -56.02 -13.95 -10.18
N HIS A 438 -56.72 -13.33 -11.12
CA HIS A 438 -56.30 -13.23 -12.51
C HIS A 438 -55.62 -11.88 -12.75
N PHE A 439 -54.42 -11.93 -13.33
CA PHE A 439 -53.66 -10.76 -13.74
C PHE A 439 -53.43 -10.82 -15.25
N GLU A 440 -53.55 -9.69 -15.93
CA GLU A 440 -53.30 -9.58 -17.38
C GLU A 440 -52.05 -8.76 -17.70
N LEU A 441 -51.76 -7.76 -16.85
CA LEU A 441 -50.67 -6.81 -17.04
C LEU A 441 -49.71 -6.89 -15.86
N GLY A 442 -48.42 -6.99 -16.16
CA GLY A 442 -47.35 -6.98 -15.17
C GLY A 442 -46.23 -6.02 -15.56
N THR A 443 -45.48 -5.51 -14.60
CA THR A 443 -44.25 -4.75 -14.86
C THR A 443 -43.09 -5.72 -15.04
N PHE A 444 -42.39 -5.65 -16.17
CA PHE A 444 -41.24 -6.49 -16.46
C PHE A 444 -39.96 -5.88 -15.87
N ILE A 445 -39.24 -6.65 -15.07
CA ILE A 445 -38.09 -6.19 -14.29
C ILE A 445 -36.92 -7.14 -14.55
N ILE A 446 -35.74 -6.56 -14.81
CA ILE A 446 -34.49 -7.29 -14.86
C ILE A 446 -33.70 -6.97 -13.59
N GLN A 447 -33.44 -7.99 -12.77
CA GLN A 447 -32.60 -7.87 -11.60
C GLN A 447 -31.13 -7.99 -11.99
N ARG A 448 -30.34 -7.02 -11.54
CA ARG A 448 -28.91 -6.91 -11.80
C ARG A 448 -28.08 -7.20 -10.55
N ARG A 449 -26.85 -7.66 -10.78
CA ARG A 449 -25.79 -7.84 -9.77
C ARG A 449 -24.68 -6.81 -9.98
N GLY A 450 -25.06 -5.55 -10.21
CA GLY A 450 -24.15 -4.44 -10.49
C GLY A 450 -24.92 -3.28 -11.12
N LYS A 451 -24.27 -2.11 -11.20
CA LYS A 451 -24.84 -0.91 -11.79
C LYS A 451 -23.82 -0.29 -12.74
N LEU A 452 -24.17 -0.18 -14.01
CA LEU A 452 -23.38 0.52 -15.03
C LEU A 452 -24.32 1.46 -15.79
N LEU A 453 -24.52 2.65 -15.25
CA LEU A 453 -25.37 3.65 -15.89
C LEU A 453 -24.61 4.29 -17.06
N PHE A 454 -25.27 4.31 -18.22
CA PHE A 454 -24.83 5.05 -19.39
C PHE A 454 -25.96 5.98 -19.86
N ASP A 455 -25.60 7.21 -20.25
CA ASP A 455 -26.53 8.30 -20.57
C ASP A 455 -27.58 8.55 -19.45
N ASP A 456 -27.23 8.33 -18.16
CA ASP A 456 -28.08 8.50 -16.96
C ASP A 456 -29.41 7.71 -16.88
N TYR A 457 -29.80 6.99 -17.94
CA TYR A 457 -31.11 6.33 -18.03
C TYR A 457 -31.05 4.83 -18.40
N ILE A 458 -29.91 4.30 -18.83
CA ILE A 458 -29.79 2.90 -19.25
C ILE A 458 -28.73 2.21 -18.39
N ASP A 459 -29.16 1.17 -17.68
CA ASP A 459 -28.26 0.35 -16.87
C ASP A 459 -27.78 -0.87 -17.66
N LEU A 460 -26.50 -0.84 -17.99
CA LEU A 460 -25.77 -1.88 -18.72
C LEU A 460 -25.09 -2.88 -17.77
N GLY A 461 -25.42 -2.86 -16.46
CA GLY A 461 -24.81 -3.72 -15.45
C GLY A 461 -25.01 -5.23 -15.71
N SER A 462 -24.13 -6.03 -15.12
CA SER A 462 -24.21 -7.50 -15.14
C SER A 462 -25.42 -8.01 -14.35
N GLY A 463 -25.94 -9.18 -14.71
CA GLY A 463 -27.10 -9.81 -14.08
C GLY A 463 -28.33 -9.74 -14.99
N PHE A 464 -29.00 -10.87 -15.12
CA PHE A 464 -30.09 -11.07 -16.06
C PHE A 464 -31.20 -11.95 -15.49
N GLU A 465 -31.56 -11.74 -14.22
CA GLU A 465 -32.66 -12.46 -13.59
C GLU A 465 -33.98 -11.73 -13.87
N ILE A 466 -34.92 -12.39 -14.54
CA ILE A 466 -36.16 -11.78 -15.02
C ILE A 466 -37.27 -12.00 -14.00
N ARG A 467 -37.99 -10.93 -13.68
CA ARG A 467 -39.19 -10.99 -12.83
C ARG A 467 -40.32 -10.18 -13.44
N ILE A 468 -41.54 -10.68 -13.30
CA ILE A 468 -42.77 -9.97 -13.69
C ILE A 468 -43.55 -9.67 -12.42
N LYS A 469 -43.74 -8.38 -12.15
CA LYS A 469 -44.47 -7.89 -10.98
C LYS A 469 -45.89 -7.51 -11.37
N TYR A 470 -46.88 -8.28 -10.93
CA TYR A 470 -48.30 -8.00 -11.17
C TYR A 470 -48.92 -7.12 -10.09
N SER A 471 -48.49 -7.28 -8.85
CA SER A 471 -48.95 -6.46 -7.72
C SER A 471 -47.85 -6.29 -6.67
N SER A 472 -48.12 -5.56 -5.58
CA SER A 472 -47.17 -5.44 -4.46
C SER A 472 -46.86 -6.77 -3.79
N LYS A 473 -47.75 -7.76 -3.88
CA LYS A 473 -47.63 -9.09 -3.26
C LYS A 473 -47.31 -10.20 -4.25
N VAL A 474 -47.57 -10.00 -5.55
CA VAL A 474 -47.41 -11.04 -6.58
C VAL A 474 -46.28 -10.64 -7.54
N THR A 475 -45.16 -11.33 -7.41
CA THR A 475 -44.02 -11.26 -8.34
C THR A 475 -43.64 -12.68 -8.74
N VAL A 476 -43.52 -12.92 -10.04
CA VAL A 476 -43.17 -14.24 -10.58
C VAL A 476 -41.83 -14.19 -11.32
N ASP A 477 -41.20 -15.33 -11.42
CA ASP A 477 -39.94 -15.54 -12.14
C ASP A 477 -40.17 -15.72 -13.67
N GLY A 478 -39.12 -15.54 -14.46
CA GLY A 478 -39.10 -15.70 -15.91
C GLY A 478 -39.45 -17.11 -16.41
N SER A 479 -39.44 -18.13 -15.55
CA SER A 479 -39.95 -19.47 -15.88
C SER A 479 -41.41 -19.47 -16.35
N VAL A 480 -42.23 -18.50 -15.90
CA VAL A 480 -43.67 -18.38 -16.28
C VAL A 480 -43.85 -18.00 -17.77
N ILE A 481 -42.85 -17.37 -18.39
CA ILE A 481 -42.84 -17.07 -19.83
C ILE A 481 -42.07 -18.12 -20.65
N GLY A 482 -41.66 -19.23 -20.03
CA GLY A 482 -40.91 -20.30 -20.68
C GLY A 482 -39.44 -19.98 -20.96
N LEU A 483 -38.82 -19.12 -20.15
CA LEU A 483 -37.40 -18.78 -20.26
C LEU A 483 -36.53 -19.94 -19.74
N SER A 484 -35.56 -20.39 -20.55
CA SER A 484 -34.52 -21.33 -20.14
C SER A 484 -33.22 -20.62 -19.77
N THR A 485 -32.34 -21.29 -19.03
CA THR A 485 -31.00 -20.78 -18.68
C THR A 485 -30.11 -20.49 -19.92
N GLU A 486 -30.37 -21.20 -21.02
CA GLU A 486 -29.64 -21.05 -22.30
C GLU A 486 -30.27 -20.02 -23.25
N PHE A 487 -31.37 -19.38 -22.84
CA PHE A 487 -32.12 -18.40 -23.66
C PHE A 487 -32.56 -18.97 -25.02
N VAL A 488 -33.10 -20.18 -25.03
CA VAL A 488 -33.67 -20.81 -26.23
C VAL A 488 -35.08 -20.29 -26.45
N LEU A 489 -35.46 -20.05 -27.71
CA LEU A 489 -36.82 -19.61 -28.06
C LEU A 489 -37.82 -20.76 -27.87
N THR A 490 -38.51 -20.77 -26.74
CA THR A 490 -39.63 -21.70 -26.50
C THR A 490 -40.94 -21.18 -27.12
N PRO A 491 -41.93 -22.03 -27.39
CA PRO A 491 -43.23 -21.58 -27.91
C PRO A 491 -43.93 -20.57 -26.98
N MET A 492 -43.78 -20.72 -25.67
CA MET A 492 -44.31 -19.77 -24.68
C MET A 492 -43.61 -18.41 -24.80
N LEU A 493 -42.28 -18.40 -24.90
CA LEU A 493 -41.50 -17.16 -25.04
C LEU A 493 -41.80 -16.45 -26.37
N ALA A 494 -41.97 -17.22 -27.45
CA ALA A 494 -42.39 -16.67 -28.75
C ALA A 494 -43.77 -16.01 -28.67
N THR A 495 -44.72 -16.64 -27.97
CA THR A 495 -46.05 -16.06 -27.72
C THR A 495 -45.94 -14.77 -26.89
N PHE A 496 -45.14 -14.77 -25.83
CA PHE A 496 -44.88 -13.59 -25.01
C PHE A 496 -44.30 -12.43 -25.83
N PHE A 497 -43.33 -12.69 -26.71
CA PHE A 497 -42.79 -11.68 -27.61
C PHE A 497 -43.81 -11.17 -28.63
N ALA A 498 -44.64 -12.04 -29.20
CA ALA A 498 -45.68 -11.64 -30.14
C ALA A 498 -46.69 -10.69 -29.48
N LEU A 499 -47.11 -10.97 -28.24
CA LEU A 499 -48.02 -10.13 -27.47
C LEU A 499 -47.44 -8.74 -27.16
N ASN A 500 -46.11 -8.65 -27.00
CA ASN A 500 -45.41 -7.43 -26.60
C ASN A 500 -44.56 -6.83 -27.72
N GLU A 501 -44.79 -7.23 -28.98
CA GLU A 501 -43.93 -6.87 -30.12
C GLU A 501 -43.82 -5.35 -30.32
N HIS A 502 -44.91 -4.63 -30.13
CA HIS A 502 -44.95 -3.18 -30.28
C HIS A 502 -43.98 -2.47 -29.31
N LEU A 503 -43.88 -2.93 -28.05
CA LEU A 503 -42.94 -2.41 -27.06
C LEU A 503 -41.50 -2.68 -27.49
N ILE A 504 -41.22 -3.91 -27.93
CA ILE A 504 -39.89 -4.31 -28.39
C ILE A 504 -39.46 -3.43 -29.57
N ARG A 505 -40.30 -3.29 -30.60
CA ARG A 505 -40.01 -2.46 -31.78
C ARG A 505 -39.75 -1.00 -31.41
N SER A 506 -40.55 -0.43 -30.51
CA SER A 506 -40.41 0.96 -30.08
C SER A 506 -39.11 1.23 -29.30
N ASN A 507 -38.70 0.30 -28.43
CA ASN A 507 -37.52 0.46 -27.57
C ASN A 507 -36.22 -0.05 -28.19
N LEU A 508 -36.28 -0.87 -29.23
CA LEU A 508 -35.10 -1.46 -29.87
C LEU A 508 -34.15 -0.40 -30.43
N GLN A 509 -34.69 0.65 -31.07
CA GLN A 509 -33.87 1.74 -31.60
C GLN A 509 -33.16 2.52 -30.48
N ARG A 510 -33.87 2.76 -29.36
CA ARG A 510 -33.31 3.44 -28.19
C ARG A 510 -32.16 2.63 -27.56
N LEU A 511 -32.38 1.33 -27.31
CA LEU A 511 -31.38 0.46 -26.71
C LEU A 511 -30.16 0.25 -27.62
N SER A 512 -30.39 -0.05 -28.91
CA SER A 512 -29.31 -0.24 -29.88
C SER A 512 -28.51 1.04 -30.14
N GLY A 513 -29.16 2.20 -30.15
CA GLY A 513 -28.50 3.50 -30.22
C GLY A 513 -27.60 3.75 -29.01
N ALA A 514 -28.10 3.50 -27.80
CA ALA A 514 -27.32 3.67 -26.57
C ALA A 514 -26.12 2.73 -26.49
N LEU A 515 -26.29 1.44 -26.84
CA LEU A 515 -25.18 0.48 -26.86
C LEU A 515 -24.10 0.86 -27.87
N ARG A 516 -24.50 1.37 -29.04
CA ARG A 516 -23.57 1.86 -30.05
C ARG A 516 -22.78 3.07 -29.55
N ARG A 517 -23.45 4.05 -28.93
CA ARG A 517 -22.80 5.21 -28.31
C ARG A 517 -21.86 4.82 -27.18
N TYR A 518 -22.25 3.85 -26.35
CA TYR A 518 -21.40 3.33 -25.30
C TYR A 518 -20.10 2.72 -25.84
N ARG A 519 -20.21 1.87 -26.87
CA ARG A 519 -19.05 1.25 -27.53
C ARG A 519 -18.18 2.28 -28.23
N GLU A 520 -18.80 3.24 -28.92
CA GLU A 520 -18.10 4.35 -29.54
C GLU A 520 -17.35 5.19 -28.51
N HIS A 521 -17.97 5.51 -27.37
CA HIS A 521 -17.34 6.23 -26.28
C HIS A 521 -16.12 5.49 -25.73
N VAL A 522 -16.24 4.19 -25.43
CA VAL A 522 -15.10 3.37 -24.96
C VAL A 522 -13.97 3.33 -25.99
N ARG A 523 -14.31 3.18 -27.28
CA ARG A 523 -13.33 3.16 -28.37
C ARG A 523 -12.61 4.50 -28.51
N LEU A 524 -13.35 5.61 -28.50
CA LEU A 524 -12.79 6.96 -28.62
C LEU A 524 -11.92 7.31 -27.42
N ASP A 525 -12.33 6.94 -26.20
CA ASP A 525 -11.51 7.11 -24.98
C ASP A 525 -10.17 6.37 -25.13
N ALA A 526 -10.20 5.09 -25.49
CA ALA A 526 -8.99 4.30 -25.71
C ALA A 526 -8.08 4.84 -26.83
N MET A 527 -8.67 5.31 -27.94
CA MET A 527 -7.92 5.94 -29.03
C MET A 527 -7.29 7.26 -28.61
N SER A 528 -8.06 8.16 -27.98
CA SER A 528 -7.57 9.46 -27.52
C SER A 528 -6.38 9.31 -26.56
N LYS A 529 -6.44 8.31 -25.68
CA LYS A 529 -5.37 7.96 -24.76
C LYS A 529 -4.11 7.48 -25.47
N ARG A 530 -4.26 6.64 -26.50
CA ARG A 530 -3.16 6.12 -27.32
C ARG A 530 -2.52 7.23 -28.16
N ASP A 531 -3.34 8.15 -28.66
CA ASP A 531 -2.90 9.24 -29.52
C ASP A 531 -2.20 10.36 -28.73
N ALA A 532 -2.54 10.56 -27.45
CA ALA A 532 -1.90 11.57 -26.61
C ALA A 532 -0.50 11.19 -26.09
N LEU A 533 -0.27 9.90 -25.81
CA LEU A 533 1.06 9.39 -25.47
C LEU A 533 1.14 7.88 -25.73
N SER A 534 2.10 7.46 -26.54
CA SER A 534 2.24 6.05 -26.92
C SER A 534 2.65 5.16 -25.74
N TYR A 535 2.30 3.88 -25.81
CA TYR A 535 2.77 2.89 -24.82
C TYR A 535 4.28 2.65 -24.91
N LEU A 536 4.89 2.89 -26.07
CA LEU A 536 6.34 2.77 -26.30
C LEU A 536 7.13 3.90 -25.64
N PHE A 537 6.50 5.01 -25.25
CA PHE A 537 7.15 6.14 -24.61
C PHE A 537 8.00 5.70 -23.41
N LEU A 538 7.47 4.82 -22.55
CA LEU A 538 8.20 4.39 -21.36
C LEU A 538 9.43 3.53 -21.70
N SER A 539 9.34 2.61 -22.65
CA SER A 539 10.45 1.70 -22.97
C SER A 539 11.52 2.34 -23.85
N GLU A 540 11.15 3.22 -24.78
CA GLU A 540 12.08 3.74 -25.81
C GLU A 540 12.60 5.15 -25.50
N ILE A 541 11.87 5.94 -24.69
CA ILE A 541 12.22 7.33 -24.36
C ILE A 541 12.53 7.46 -22.86
N TYR A 542 11.63 7.02 -22.00
CA TYR A 542 11.77 7.19 -20.55
C TYR A 542 12.86 6.29 -19.93
N GLU A 543 13.04 5.07 -20.46
CA GLU A 543 14.05 4.13 -19.95
C GLU A 543 15.44 4.31 -20.55
N VAL A 544 15.59 5.03 -21.67
CA VAL A 544 16.84 5.14 -22.42
C VAL A 544 17.31 6.60 -22.44
N PRO A 545 18.28 6.97 -21.58
CA PRO A 545 18.91 8.28 -21.62
C PRO A 545 19.51 8.54 -23.01
N ALA A 546 19.26 9.74 -23.55
CA ALA A 546 19.71 10.12 -24.87
C ALA A 546 20.11 11.61 -24.89
N SER A 547 20.91 11.99 -25.90
CA SER A 547 21.19 13.41 -26.13
C SER A 547 19.89 14.15 -26.50
N PRO A 548 19.80 15.47 -26.28
CA PRO A 548 18.58 16.23 -26.60
C PRO A 548 18.14 16.09 -28.07
N GLN A 549 19.10 16.03 -28.99
CA GLN A 549 18.82 15.87 -30.43
C GLN A 549 18.31 14.46 -30.75
N ASP A 550 18.95 13.43 -30.19
CA ASP A 550 18.52 12.04 -30.38
C ASP A 550 17.14 11.79 -29.76
N LEU A 551 16.90 12.37 -28.58
CA LEU A 551 15.61 12.31 -27.89
C LEU A 551 14.50 12.89 -28.75
N LEU A 552 14.71 14.09 -29.30
CA LEU A 552 13.74 14.74 -30.18
C LEU A 552 13.50 13.92 -31.44
N GLY A 553 14.55 13.35 -32.03
CA GLY A 553 14.44 12.45 -33.18
C GLY A 553 13.60 11.21 -32.88
N ARG A 554 13.81 10.57 -31.72
CA ARG A 554 13.03 9.40 -31.28
C ARG A 554 11.58 9.75 -31.00
N VAL A 555 11.31 10.84 -30.31
CA VAL A 555 9.94 11.31 -30.03
C VAL A 555 9.20 11.57 -31.33
N LYS A 556 9.80 12.27 -32.29
CA LYS A 556 9.20 12.49 -33.62
C LYS A 556 8.97 11.21 -34.42
N ALA A 557 9.77 10.17 -34.21
CA ALA A 557 9.65 8.90 -34.92
C ALA A 557 8.61 7.96 -34.29
N LEU A 558 8.50 7.96 -32.96
CA LEU A 558 7.70 7.01 -32.19
C LEU A 558 6.33 7.55 -31.80
N GLU A 559 6.27 8.81 -31.37
CA GLU A 559 5.02 9.44 -30.97
C GLU A 559 4.26 9.87 -32.22
N ARG A 560 3.09 9.24 -32.42
CA ARG A 560 2.14 9.60 -33.46
C ARG A 560 1.19 10.70 -33.00
N ASP A 561 1.66 11.55 -32.10
CA ASP A 561 0.86 12.58 -31.45
C ASP A 561 0.21 13.45 -32.53
N ILE A 562 -1.12 13.35 -32.65
CA ILE A 562 -1.92 14.14 -33.59
C ILE A 562 -1.78 15.64 -33.26
N THR A 563 -1.44 15.97 -32.01
CA THR A 563 -1.25 17.34 -31.52
C THR A 563 0.21 17.79 -31.48
N GLY A 564 1.20 16.88 -31.53
CA GLY A 564 2.63 17.21 -31.49
C GLY A 564 3.11 17.83 -30.17
N THR A 565 2.27 17.87 -29.14
CA THR A 565 2.45 18.66 -27.90
C THR A 565 3.71 18.25 -27.14
N VAL A 566 4.02 16.95 -27.07
CA VAL A 566 5.24 16.47 -26.39
C VAL A 566 6.49 16.85 -27.18
N ALA A 567 6.45 16.78 -28.51
CA ALA A 567 7.57 17.16 -29.37
C ALA A 567 7.81 18.67 -29.38
N GLU A 568 6.75 19.47 -29.26
CA GLU A 568 6.80 20.93 -29.11
C GLU A 568 7.36 21.32 -27.73
N MET A 569 6.90 20.68 -26.65
CA MET A 569 7.46 20.85 -25.31
C MET A 569 8.98 20.60 -25.29
N LEU A 570 9.47 19.57 -26.00
CA LEU A 570 10.91 19.28 -26.08
C LEU A 570 11.67 20.24 -26.99
N GLN A 571 10.98 21.00 -27.85
CA GLN A 571 11.56 22.05 -28.69
C GLN A 571 11.62 23.42 -28.01
N ASP A 572 10.86 23.61 -26.92
CA ASP A 572 10.95 24.82 -26.11
C ASP A 572 12.40 25.04 -25.62
N GLY A 573 12.92 26.24 -25.85
CA GLY A 573 14.31 26.59 -25.55
C GLY A 573 14.66 26.42 -24.06
N LEU A 574 13.70 26.65 -23.16
CA LEU A 574 13.87 26.40 -21.73
C LEU A 574 14.06 24.92 -21.43
N GLN A 575 13.30 24.06 -22.10
CA GLN A 575 13.36 22.61 -21.94
C GLN A 575 14.59 22.00 -22.61
N GLN A 576 15.01 22.52 -23.76
CA GLN A 576 16.28 22.13 -24.39
C GLN A 576 17.50 22.46 -23.51
N GLY A 577 17.48 23.61 -22.83
CA GLY A 577 18.50 23.96 -21.84
C GLY A 577 18.53 22.97 -20.67
N ALA A 578 17.35 22.59 -20.16
CA ALA A 578 17.24 21.58 -19.10
C ALA A 578 17.75 20.21 -19.57
N LEU A 579 17.37 19.75 -20.76
CA LEU A 579 17.80 18.47 -21.32
C LEU A 579 19.32 18.41 -21.58
N THR A 580 19.90 19.50 -22.07
CA THR A 580 21.36 19.61 -22.21
C THR A 580 22.05 19.48 -20.86
N GLY A 581 21.54 20.18 -19.84
CA GLY A 581 22.05 20.05 -18.47
C GLY A 581 21.89 18.65 -17.87
N VAL A 582 20.80 17.94 -18.20
CA VAL A 582 20.56 16.55 -17.79
C VAL A 582 21.54 15.59 -18.46
N ASP A 583 21.78 15.72 -19.77
CA ASP A 583 22.73 14.90 -20.52
C ASP A 583 24.17 15.10 -20.02
N GLU A 584 24.59 16.36 -19.84
CA GLU A 584 25.89 16.70 -19.25
C GLU A 584 26.04 16.14 -17.83
N ARG A 585 24.99 16.24 -17.01
CA ARG A 585 24.98 15.71 -15.65
C ARG A 585 25.06 14.19 -15.63
N MET A 586 24.30 13.50 -16.48
CA MET A 586 24.39 12.04 -16.65
C MET A 586 25.81 11.63 -17.01
N LYS A 587 26.40 12.27 -18.04
CA LYS A 587 27.78 12.02 -18.48
C LYS A 587 28.81 12.29 -17.38
N TYR A 588 28.61 13.32 -16.56
CA TYR A 588 29.52 13.68 -15.47
C TYR A 588 29.42 12.71 -14.28
N VAL A 589 28.20 12.42 -13.82
CA VAL A 589 27.95 11.54 -12.67
C VAL A 589 28.40 10.11 -12.99
N ALA A 590 28.18 9.66 -14.23
CA ALA A 590 28.58 8.34 -14.71
C ALA A 590 30.10 8.17 -14.96
N ARG A 591 30.94 9.21 -14.77
CA ARG A 591 32.40 9.10 -14.99
C ARG A 591 33.09 8.12 -14.05
N SER A 592 32.60 8.00 -12.83
CA SER A 592 33.18 7.11 -11.82
C SER A 592 32.15 6.69 -10.79
N SER A 593 32.38 5.55 -10.15
CA SER A 593 31.53 5.06 -9.05
C SER A 593 31.53 6.02 -7.85
N VAL A 594 32.62 6.79 -7.66
CA VAL A 594 32.75 7.81 -6.61
C VAL A 594 31.86 9.01 -6.89
N THR A 595 31.84 9.51 -8.12
CA THR A 595 30.98 10.63 -8.53
C THR A 595 29.51 10.22 -8.49
N ALA A 596 29.18 9.00 -8.92
CA ALA A 596 27.86 8.40 -8.81
C ALA A 596 27.36 8.35 -7.35
N TRP A 597 28.18 7.81 -6.46
CA TRP A 597 27.86 7.71 -5.05
C TRP A 597 27.68 9.08 -4.39
N TRP A 598 28.60 10.02 -4.65
CA TRP A 598 28.51 11.38 -4.11
C TRP A 598 27.23 12.09 -4.57
N TYR A 599 26.86 11.93 -5.84
CA TYR A 599 25.62 12.49 -6.37
C TYR A 599 24.40 11.93 -5.63
N LEU A 600 24.29 10.60 -5.53
CA LEU A 600 23.16 9.94 -4.85
C LEU A 600 23.09 10.32 -3.36
N PHE A 601 24.25 10.39 -2.69
CA PHE A 601 24.36 10.81 -1.30
C PHE A 601 23.80 12.22 -1.07
N TRP A 602 24.23 13.20 -1.87
CA TRP A 602 23.78 14.58 -1.72
C TRP A 602 22.30 14.77 -2.10
N VAL A 603 21.84 14.10 -3.16
CA VAL A 603 20.42 14.14 -3.57
C VAL A 603 19.52 13.60 -2.46
N GLN A 604 19.87 12.47 -1.85
CA GLN A 604 19.10 11.90 -0.73
C GLN A 604 19.13 12.76 0.52
N LEU A 605 20.24 13.47 0.77
CA LEU A 605 20.34 14.37 1.91
C LEU A 605 19.45 15.61 1.74
N MET A 606 19.30 16.15 0.52
CA MET A 606 18.65 17.43 0.26
C MET A 606 17.14 17.36 -0.06
N LEU A 607 16.65 16.26 -0.65
CA LEU A 607 15.22 16.08 -0.99
C LEU A 607 14.24 16.26 0.20
N PRO A 608 14.56 15.82 1.43
CA PRO A 608 13.69 16.07 2.59
C PRO A 608 13.67 17.54 3.05
N LEU A 609 14.72 18.32 2.76
CA LEU A 609 14.83 19.71 3.18
C LEU A 609 13.96 20.66 2.35
N SER A 610 13.68 20.34 1.08
CA SER A 610 12.82 21.16 0.21
C SER A 610 11.32 21.02 0.52
N GLY A 611 10.89 19.93 1.17
CA GLY A 611 9.50 19.72 1.58
C GLY A 611 9.12 20.40 2.91
N MET A 612 10.07 20.98 3.64
CA MET A 612 9.85 21.54 4.99
C MET A 612 9.48 23.03 5.02
N THR A 613 9.45 23.75 3.89
CA THR A 613 9.30 25.22 3.92
C THR A 613 8.01 25.71 3.27
N SER A 614 6.92 25.70 4.04
CA SER A 614 5.73 26.53 3.83
C SER A 614 5.81 27.88 4.58
N GLY A 615 7.02 28.38 4.84
CA GLY A 615 7.27 29.62 5.58
C GLY A 615 8.06 30.64 4.75
N ASP A 616 7.51 31.84 4.63
CA ASP A 616 7.92 32.99 3.79
C ASP A 616 9.34 33.56 4.00
N GLU A 617 10.19 32.98 4.84
CA GLU A 617 11.47 33.60 5.22
C GLU A 617 12.69 33.13 4.39
N ILE A 618 12.57 32.10 3.55
CA ILE A 618 13.65 31.63 2.65
C ILE A 618 13.30 31.84 1.16
N THR A 619 12.11 32.37 0.89
CA THR A 619 11.58 32.65 -0.45
C THR A 619 12.47 33.52 -1.36
N PRO A 620 13.32 34.45 -0.87
CA PRO A 620 14.20 35.20 -1.78
C PRO A 620 15.47 34.45 -2.22
N LEU A 621 15.78 33.28 -1.65
CA LEU A 621 17.01 32.51 -1.96
C LEU A 621 16.78 31.22 -2.75
N LEU A 622 15.54 30.75 -2.85
CA LEU A 622 15.15 29.60 -3.67
C LEU A 622 14.44 30.11 -4.93
N PRO A 623 15.05 30.05 -6.12
CA PRO A 623 14.31 30.28 -7.34
C PRO A 623 13.20 29.22 -7.40
N ARG A 624 11.96 29.67 -7.65
CA ARG A 624 10.82 28.81 -8.02
C ARG A 624 11.33 27.73 -8.96
N TYR A 625 10.90 26.48 -8.73
CA TYR A 625 11.33 25.25 -9.42
C TYR A 625 11.47 25.45 -10.94
N GLU A 626 12.66 25.87 -11.37
CA GLU A 626 13.09 25.94 -12.76
C GLU A 626 14.11 24.80 -12.93
N PRO A 627 13.85 23.80 -13.78
CA PRO A 627 14.72 22.63 -13.93
C PRO A 627 16.17 22.99 -14.30
N VAL A 628 16.39 24.19 -14.84
CA VAL A 628 17.69 24.76 -15.22
C VAL A 628 18.51 25.27 -14.01
N LYS A 629 17.89 25.81 -12.95
CA LYS A 629 18.59 26.55 -11.87
C LYS A 629 18.87 25.76 -10.60
N VAL A 630 18.34 24.53 -10.48
CA VAL A 630 18.43 23.75 -9.23
C VAL A 630 19.89 23.43 -8.87
N THR A 631 20.79 23.16 -9.83
CA THR A 631 22.16 22.73 -9.50
C THR A 631 23.19 23.82 -9.22
N SER A 632 23.14 24.97 -9.89
CA SER A 632 24.06 26.10 -9.59
C SER A 632 23.78 26.66 -8.20
N THR A 633 22.49 26.76 -7.85
CA THR A 633 22.04 27.20 -6.54
C THR A 633 22.32 26.13 -5.46
N LEU A 634 22.19 24.82 -5.77
CA LEU A 634 22.58 23.72 -4.86
C LEU A 634 24.08 23.68 -4.56
N ALA A 635 24.97 23.93 -5.53
CA ALA A 635 26.41 23.98 -5.28
C ALA A 635 26.80 25.18 -4.38
N ILE A 636 26.16 26.34 -4.62
CA ILE A 636 26.36 27.56 -3.83
C ILE A 636 25.75 27.40 -2.42
N LEU A 637 24.57 26.79 -2.28
CA LEU A 637 23.98 26.43 -0.99
C LEU A 637 24.80 25.38 -0.25
N THR A 638 25.45 24.43 -0.94
CA THR A 638 26.33 23.43 -0.31
C THR A 638 27.52 24.10 0.36
N VAL A 639 28.20 25.03 -0.32
CA VAL A 639 29.32 25.78 0.28
C VAL A 639 28.82 26.74 1.36
N HIS A 640 27.67 27.40 1.15
CA HIS A 640 27.15 28.34 2.13
C HIS A 640 26.64 27.64 3.40
N CYS A 641 25.84 26.57 3.30
CA CYS A 641 25.36 25.78 4.44
C CYS A 641 26.47 25.05 5.19
N LEU A 642 27.51 24.53 4.51
CA LEU A 642 28.68 23.98 5.20
C LEU A 642 29.50 25.09 5.88
N SER A 643 29.69 26.25 5.22
CA SER A 643 30.41 27.37 5.81
C SER A 643 29.66 28.00 6.99
N THR A 644 28.33 28.10 6.94
CA THR A 644 27.49 28.64 8.01
C THR A 644 27.32 27.63 9.14
N SER A 645 27.23 26.33 8.86
CA SER A 645 27.17 25.28 9.91
C SER A 645 28.52 25.07 10.60
N ALA A 646 29.64 25.28 9.89
CA ALA A 646 30.98 25.24 10.46
C ALA A 646 31.33 26.51 11.26
N SER A 647 30.88 27.70 10.81
CA SER A 647 31.18 28.98 11.48
C SER A 647 30.17 29.36 12.57
N ARG A 648 28.90 28.93 12.46
CA ARG A 648 27.86 29.10 13.46
C ARG A 648 27.38 27.72 13.87
N GLY A 649 28.07 27.13 14.85
CA GLY A 649 27.69 25.83 15.41
C GLY A 649 26.16 25.75 15.64
N PRO A 650 25.53 24.60 15.37
CA PRO A 650 24.08 24.48 15.31
C PRO A 650 23.46 24.93 16.64
N ARG A 651 22.72 26.04 16.63
CA ARG A 651 22.14 26.68 17.83
C ARG A 651 21.10 25.81 18.57
N CYS A 652 20.82 24.59 18.09
CA CYS A 652 19.86 23.68 18.71
C CYS A 652 20.44 22.34 19.15
N ILE A 653 21.77 22.13 19.11
CA ILE A 653 22.39 20.90 19.63
C ILE A 653 23.58 21.29 20.52
N PRO A 654 23.67 20.80 21.77
CA PRO A 654 24.83 21.08 22.64
C PRO A 654 26.13 20.65 21.94
N ARG A 655 27.13 21.55 21.96
CA ARG A 655 28.43 21.46 21.26
C ARG A 655 29.12 20.10 21.33
N SER A 656 28.91 19.32 22.39
CA SER A 656 29.53 18.00 22.58
C SER A 656 28.85 16.86 21.79
N LYS A 657 27.56 16.97 21.45
CA LYS A 657 26.81 15.91 20.73
C LYS A 657 26.84 16.08 19.21
N GLY A 658 27.00 17.31 18.72
CA GLY A 658 27.14 17.60 17.28
C GLY A 658 28.46 17.07 16.69
N LEU A 659 29.55 17.13 17.45
CA LEU A 659 30.87 16.65 17.01
C LEU A 659 30.91 15.12 16.86
N ALA A 660 30.27 14.38 17.78
CA ALA A 660 30.18 12.93 17.74
C ALA A 660 29.23 12.41 16.64
N TYR A 661 28.20 13.19 16.29
CA TYR A 661 27.31 12.85 15.18
C TYR A 661 27.97 13.12 13.82
N ALA A 662 28.63 14.27 13.68
CA ALA A 662 29.41 14.60 12.50
C ALA A 662 30.55 13.58 12.29
N SER A 663 31.26 13.18 13.35
CA SER A 663 32.32 12.17 13.25
C SER A 663 31.79 10.79 12.84
N ARG A 664 30.60 10.38 13.30
CA ARG A 664 29.96 9.11 12.88
C ARG A 664 29.59 9.08 11.40
N ILE A 665 29.02 10.16 10.86
CA ILE A 665 28.71 10.26 9.44
C ILE A 665 30.00 10.35 8.62
N LEU A 666 30.94 11.18 9.07
CA LEU A 666 32.22 11.36 8.38
C LEU A 666 33.00 10.04 8.31
N ASN A 667 33.04 9.26 9.39
CA ASN A 667 33.65 7.93 9.40
C ASN A 667 32.95 6.99 8.41
N LYS A 668 31.60 6.96 8.38
CA LYS A 668 30.85 6.16 7.39
C LYS A 668 31.13 6.58 5.95
N VAL A 669 31.25 7.87 5.69
CA VAL A 669 31.63 8.44 4.38
C VAL A 669 33.05 7.99 4.02
N TYR A 670 34.02 8.11 4.93
CA TYR A 670 35.39 7.66 4.69
C TYR A 670 35.48 6.15 4.43
N PHE A 671 34.81 5.32 5.24
CA PHE A 671 34.78 3.88 5.04
C PHE A 671 34.14 3.51 3.70
N ARG A 672 33.01 4.14 3.34
CA ARG A 672 32.32 3.86 2.08
C ARG A 672 33.11 4.32 0.87
N LEU A 673 33.68 5.52 0.90
CA LEU A 673 34.55 6.02 -0.16
C LEU A 673 35.81 5.17 -0.32
N ASN A 674 36.41 4.72 0.80
CA ASN A 674 37.56 3.83 0.76
C ASN A 674 37.20 2.49 0.07
N GLN A 675 36.01 1.93 0.32
CA GLN A 675 35.53 0.73 -0.38
C GLN A 675 35.32 0.96 -1.89
N ILE A 676 34.84 2.15 -2.28
CA ILE A 676 34.56 2.47 -3.69
C ILE A 676 35.87 2.75 -4.45
N VAL A 677 36.83 3.43 -3.83
CA VAL A 677 38.11 3.83 -4.44
C VAL A 677 39.11 2.66 -4.47
N PHE A 678 39.12 1.82 -3.44
CA PHE A 678 40.01 0.66 -3.31
C PHE A 678 39.23 -0.66 -3.30
N PRO A 679 38.67 -1.08 -4.45
CA PRO A 679 38.05 -2.39 -4.57
C PRO A 679 39.13 -3.47 -4.42
N GLN A 680 39.03 -4.25 -3.34
CA GLN A 680 39.60 -5.56 -2.96
C GLN A 680 41.03 -6.01 -3.38
N GLU A 681 41.65 -5.50 -4.43
CA GLU A 681 42.93 -5.98 -4.96
C GLU A 681 44.13 -5.06 -4.64
N THR A 682 43.89 -3.92 -4.00
CA THR A 682 44.96 -2.96 -3.67
C THR A 682 45.32 -3.03 -2.18
N ALA A 683 46.58 -3.34 -1.88
CA ALA A 683 47.14 -3.49 -0.53
C ALA A 683 47.07 -2.23 0.37
N GLN A 684 46.41 -1.16 -0.10
CA GLN A 684 46.37 0.18 0.49
C GLN A 684 45.02 0.53 1.17
N GLY A 685 44.01 -0.35 1.17
CA GLY A 685 42.72 -0.11 1.83
C GLY A 685 42.78 -0.19 3.37
N ILE A 686 41.92 0.57 4.05
CA ILE A 686 41.73 0.53 5.52
C ILE A 686 41.32 -0.90 5.94
N ARG A 687 42.22 -1.61 6.65
CA ARG A 687 41.98 -2.97 7.18
C ARG A 687 41.15 -2.92 8.45
N THR A 688 40.03 -3.66 8.50
CA THR A 688 39.16 -3.74 9.68
C THR A 688 39.41 -5.03 10.45
N TYR A 689 39.97 -4.91 11.65
CA TYR A 689 40.12 -6.02 12.59
C TYR A 689 38.84 -6.17 13.44
N VAL A 690 38.17 -7.32 13.38
CA VAL A 690 37.06 -7.66 14.28
C VAL A 690 37.61 -8.56 15.38
N GLY A 691 37.57 -8.07 16.63
CA GLY A 691 38.08 -8.80 17.79
C GLY A 691 37.21 -10.02 18.15
N GLY A 692 37.78 -11.22 18.05
CA GLY A 692 37.19 -12.50 18.49
C GLY A 692 38.11 -13.67 18.15
N LYS A 693 38.02 -14.78 18.90
CA LYS A 693 38.95 -15.94 18.91
C LYS A 693 39.14 -16.74 17.59
N LEU A 694 38.66 -16.24 16.45
CA LEU A 694 39.10 -16.71 15.13
C LEU A 694 39.93 -15.59 14.49
N ALA A 695 41.25 -15.69 14.63
CA ALA A 695 42.18 -14.90 13.82
C ALA A 695 42.11 -15.40 12.37
N GLY A 696 41.20 -14.82 11.60
CA GLY A 696 41.13 -14.95 10.15
C GLY A 696 40.68 -13.62 9.58
N ASP A 697 41.36 -13.15 8.53
CA ASP A 697 40.89 -12.02 7.72
C ASP A 697 39.45 -12.31 7.29
N VAL A 698 38.51 -11.49 7.74
CA VAL A 698 37.11 -11.62 7.33
C VAL A 698 36.97 -10.82 6.04
N ASP A 699 37.00 -11.53 4.91
CA ASP A 699 36.58 -10.96 3.64
C ASP A 699 35.06 -10.74 3.66
N LEU A 700 34.66 -9.46 3.62
CA LEU A 700 33.26 -9.06 3.57
C LEU A 700 32.59 -9.46 2.23
N ALA A 701 33.34 -9.74 1.16
CA ALA A 701 32.77 -10.32 -0.06
C ALA A 701 32.50 -11.81 0.05
N ASP A 702 33.27 -12.59 0.82
CA ASP A 702 33.04 -14.03 0.99
C ASP A 702 31.77 -14.31 1.81
N ILE A 703 31.47 -13.46 2.79
CA ILE A 703 30.18 -13.48 3.51
C ILE A 703 29.03 -13.13 2.56
N ASP A 704 29.29 -12.36 1.50
CA ASP A 704 28.28 -11.91 0.53
C ASP A 704 28.19 -12.78 -0.74
N HIS A 705 29.18 -13.60 -1.10
CA HIS A 705 29.12 -14.49 -2.28
C HIS A 705 28.12 -15.64 -2.06
N ASP A 706 28.11 -16.20 -0.85
CA ASP A 706 27.14 -17.23 -0.42
C ASP A 706 25.72 -16.65 -0.23
N ARG A 707 25.61 -15.32 -0.13
CA ARG A 707 24.35 -14.55 -0.11
C ARG A 707 23.95 -14.04 -1.51
N ALA A 708 24.90 -13.82 -2.41
CA ALA A 708 24.73 -13.39 -3.81
C ALA A 708 24.05 -14.47 -4.64
N MET A 709 24.45 -15.74 -4.47
CA MET A 709 23.75 -16.87 -5.11
C MET A 709 22.28 -16.98 -4.65
N ARG A 710 21.96 -16.50 -3.45
CA ARG A 710 20.59 -16.50 -2.87
C ARG A 710 19.74 -15.28 -3.25
N LEU A 711 20.35 -14.18 -3.72
CA LEU A 711 19.68 -12.89 -4.01
C LEU A 711 19.64 -12.49 -5.49
N SER A 712 20.41 -13.14 -6.37
CA SER A 712 20.31 -12.90 -7.82
C SER A 712 18.92 -13.26 -8.39
N ARG A 713 18.16 -14.16 -7.75
CA ARG A 713 16.75 -14.43 -8.11
C ARG A 713 15.75 -13.33 -7.69
N ARG A 714 16.18 -12.33 -6.89
CA ARG A 714 15.31 -11.27 -6.34
C ARG A 714 15.50 -9.88 -7.01
N HIS A 715 16.53 -9.68 -7.84
CA HIS A 715 16.95 -8.33 -8.25
C HIS A 715 16.12 -7.65 -9.35
N GLU A 716 15.23 -8.34 -10.05
CA GLU A 716 14.31 -7.68 -11.01
C GLU A 716 13.11 -7.01 -10.33
N ARG A 717 12.82 -7.30 -9.04
CA ARG A 717 11.53 -6.94 -8.41
C ARG A 717 11.60 -5.91 -7.27
N LEU A 718 12.78 -5.48 -6.83
CA LEU A 718 12.95 -4.60 -5.66
C LEU A 718 13.38 -3.15 -6.00
N SER A 719 13.56 -2.81 -7.27
CA SER A 719 14.01 -1.46 -7.68
C SER A 719 12.90 -0.39 -7.65
N THR A 720 11.64 -0.80 -7.54
CA THR A 720 10.47 0.09 -7.60
C THR A 720 9.89 0.46 -6.23
N ILE A 721 9.96 -0.43 -5.23
CA ILE A 721 9.14 -0.34 -4.01
C ILE A 721 9.75 0.54 -2.90
N ASP A 722 11.08 0.64 -2.75
CA ASP A 722 11.66 1.25 -1.53
C ASP A 722 12.57 2.48 -1.77
N THR A 723 12.40 3.17 -2.90
CA THR A 723 13.15 4.41 -3.19
C THR A 723 12.23 5.62 -3.36
N GLY A 724 11.45 5.94 -2.32
CA GLY A 724 10.89 7.27 -2.06
C GLY A 724 10.27 7.95 -3.28
N GLY A 725 9.28 7.30 -3.90
CA GLY A 725 8.42 7.90 -4.91
C GLY A 725 7.35 8.73 -4.23
N GLY A 726 7.68 9.96 -3.85
CA GLY A 726 6.71 10.94 -3.36
C GLY A 726 5.84 11.45 -4.51
N THR A 727 4.73 10.78 -4.76
CA THR A 727 3.42 11.43 -4.65
C THR A 727 2.88 10.99 -3.30
N ASP A 728 2.34 11.90 -2.50
CA ASP A 728 1.98 11.78 -1.06
C ASP A 728 0.89 10.74 -0.70
N HIS A 729 0.84 9.63 -1.42
CA HIS A 729 0.02 8.46 -1.11
C HIS A 729 0.94 7.25 -0.91
N ASP A 730 1.65 7.22 0.23
CA ASP A 730 2.03 5.96 0.86
C ASP A 730 0.71 5.32 1.37
N ASP A 731 -0.13 4.86 0.44
CA ASP A 731 -1.39 4.20 0.79
C ASP A 731 -1.08 2.79 1.29
N THR A 732 -1.42 2.58 2.56
CA THR A 732 -1.37 1.31 3.30
C THR A 732 -2.27 0.20 2.72
N GLU A 733 -2.85 0.40 1.55
CA GLU A 733 -3.79 -0.53 0.87
C GLU A 733 -3.16 -1.32 -0.29
N ILE A 734 -1.87 -1.13 -0.59
CA ILE A 734 -1.19 -1.82 -1.69
C ILE A 734 -0.94 -3.29 -1.33
N ARG A 735 -1.67 -4.19 -2.01
CA ARG A 735 -1.46 -5.64 -1.94
C ARG A 735 -0.35 -6.06 -2.90
N GLU A 736 0.70 -6.68 -2.38
CA GLU A 736 1.74 -7.32 -3.20
C GLU A 736 1.21 -8.63 -3.81
N ARG A 737 1.37 -8.82 -5.13
CA ARG A 737 0.99 -10.06 -5.81
C ARG A 737 2.09 -11.12 -5.65
N PRO A 738 1.77 -12.38 -5.28
CA PRO A 738 2.73 -13.47 -5.31
C PRO A 738 3.13 -13.81 -6.75
N ALA A 739 4.39 -14.20 -6.94
CA ALA A 739 4.94 -14.58 -8.24
C ALA A 739 4.16 -15.77 -8.84
N ILE A 740 3.52 -15.56 -9.99
CA ILE A 740 3.16 -16.67 -10.89
C ILE A 740 4.46 -17.12 -11.56
N HIS A 741 4.86 -18.36 -11.29
CA HIS A 741 5.85 -19.05 -12.11
C HIS A 741 5.19 -19.39 -13.45
N VAL A 742 5.74 -18.86 -14.55
CA VAL A 742 5.46 -19.36 -15.91
C VAL A 742 6.18 -20.68 -16.09
#